data_AF-A0A944SUP5-F1
#
_entry.id   AF-A0A944SUP5-F1
#
_cell.length_a   1.000
_cell.length_b   1.000
_cell.length_c   1.000
_cell.angle_alpha   90.00
_cell.angle_beta   90.00
_cell.angle_gamma   90.00
#
_symmetry.space_group_name_H-M   'P 1'
#
loop_
_entity.id
_entity.type
_entity.pdbx_description
1 polymer ?
#
loop_
_entity_poly.entity_id
_entity_poly.type
_entity_poly.pdbx_seq_one_letter_code
_entity_poly.pdbx_strand_id
1 'polypeptide(L)'
;MTLSDIYLRLELGKLWRGRDIFATVEQLDGEIFRHKEGRRTLRFQLAEKSYFLKYHKGIGWLEIIKNILQLRAPIISAKNEWKAVKFLEKQGVETMTLAGYGEKGLNPAAKQSFVITDDLIDTMSLEFLGEQWHKTPPTFASKKALIEKLATISKKMHENGMNHRDFYLVHFLLDKSFAEHNTFTHDTPVFLIDLHRALISEGKPVKQRWLVKDIGSLYFSAMDVPLTQRDIFRFIKNYSGKPLREALSSQQSFWKKVRQRANTLRNADNAVVIEGLNPIRSFLKGKALALPFNIKMAGQSYTCNRVLRSLPKKRLVVEAQSDEQHAVIKLFSVAQKGRREIDREHDGHRIAKGAGVNLPELLFAVGNQTGCLSIGYQYIENARTLLSVSPEERQAQLPALFEMVAKLHIHGAYQSDIHLDNFLLADGELYLIDLGSIKQQEVGQGLGPKKSLQNLAHLVSEFSPEEQATLTPYIEQYYGQRRSVYNDSEKLFFAKYCKKAWQRRKRNYLKKQFRNCTMTCYQSSPTQQSAFRRDFLNGETVEFVDNIEQLMADGEPLKEGNSATVVKVEVAGKQIVIKRYNMKSTGHFLRRCLRPSRAAVSWLNANLLEFLGVPTAKPLGFIEQRQFGLRHRAYFITEYMEADELSAAYAEREPTEQELEQLKTIFMTLEHEQISHGDLKASNVLVSAQGNISLIDLDAMNGSHHSSQTFKKAFDEDKKRFMDNWEKPDQAEHFSFIEQ
;
A
#
# COMPACT_ATOMS: atom_id res chain seq x y z
N MET A 1 -6.81 -29.15 -37.14
CA MET A 1 -5.43 -29.18 -37.66
C MET A 1 -4.58 -28.23 -36.83
N THR A 2 -3.62 -28.74 -36.05
CA THR A 2 -2.66 -27.89 -35.35
C THR A 2 -1.54 -27.51 -36.32
N LEU A 3 -1.50 -26.25 -36.75
CA LEU A 3 -0.33 -25.71 -37.46
C LEU A 3 0.87 -25.78 -36.51
N SER A 4 1.93 -26.47 -36.92
CA SER A 4 3.23 -26.50 -36.25
C SER A 4 4.29 -25.97 -37.19
N ASP A 5 4.88 -24.83 -36.86
CA ASP A 5 6.05 -24.30 -37.57
C ASP A 5 7.29 -24.87 -36.89
N ILE A 6 8.09 -25.69 -37.57
CA ILE A 6 9.32 -26.28 -37.03
C ILE A 6 10.49 -26.02 -37.99
N TYR A 7 11.58 -25.52 -37.43
CA TYR A 7 12.87 -25.41 -38.07
C TYR A 7 13.90 -26.16 -37.23
N LEU A 8 14.68 -27.05 -37.83
CA LEU A 8 15.83 -27.71 -37.22
C LEU A 8 17.00 -27.64 -38.20
N ARG A 9 18.19 -27.29 -37.70
CA ARG A 9 19.42 -27.40 -38.49
C ARG A 9 19.67 -28.87 -38.82
N LEU A 10 20.37 -29.12 -39.92
CA LEU A 10 20.52 -30.45 -40.52
C LEU A 10 20.96 -31.52 -39.50
N GLU A 11 21.87 -31.19 -38.59
CA GLU A 11 22.36 -32.10 -37.56
C GLU A 11 21.26 -32.52 -36.56
N LEU A 12 20.49 -31.57 -36.03
CA LEU A 12 19.36 -31.85 -35.13
C LEU A 12 18.23 -32.56 -35.87
N GLY A 13 17.98 -32.17 -37.12
CA GLY A 13 16.96 -32.78 -37.97
C GLY A 13 17.24 -34.25 -38.26
N LYS A 14 18.51 -34.64 -38.45
CA LYS A 14 18.92 -36.04 -38.59
C LYS A 14 18.74 -36.82 -37.29
N LEU A 15 19.17 -36.26 -36.15
CA LEU A 15 19.12 -36.92 -34.85
C LEU A 15 17.69 -37.12 -34.32
N TRP A 16 16.78 -36.19 -34.60
CA TRP A 16 15.40 -36.24 -34.13
C TRP A 16 14.41 -36.71 -35.21
N ARG A 17 14.91 -37.29 -36.31
CA ARG A 17 14.07 -37.81 -37.39
C ARG A 17 13.10 -38.87 -36.85
N GLY A 18 11.80 -38.69 -37.13
CA GLY A 18 10.75 -39.61 -36.71
C GLY A 18 10.29 -39.48 -35.24
N ARG A 19 10.83 -38.53 -34.47
CA ARG A 19 10.41 -38.26 -33.08
C ARG A 19 9.42 -37.09 -33.01
N ASP A 20 8.58 -37.05 -31.96
CA ASP A 20 7.85 -35.81 -31.62
C ASP A 20 8.85 -34.80 -31.05
N ILE A 21 9.13 -33.76 -31.84
CA ILE A 21 10.12 -32.73 -31.50
C ILE A 21 9.74 -31.98 -30.22
N PHE A 22 8.46 -31.68 -29.98
CA PHE A 22 8.04 -30.95 -28.79
C PHE A 22 8.16 -31.81 -27.54
N ALA A 23 7.79 -33.09 -27.62
CA ALA A 23 8.01 -34.03 -26.53
C ALA A 23 9.50 -34.23 -26.25
N THR A 24 10.31 -34.36 -27.32
CA THR A 24 11.77 -34.50 -27.23
C THR A 24 12.37 -33.29 -26.51
N VAL A 25 12.06 -32.07 -26.96
CA VAL A 25 12.58 -30.82 -26.39
C VAL A 25 12.11 -30.60 -24.95
N GLU A 26 10.87 -30.94 -24.63
CA GLU A 26 10.34 -30.82 -23.26
C GLU A 26 11.06 -31.74 -22.27
N GLN A 27 11.49 -32.93 -22.74
CA GLN A 27 12.18 -33.96 -21.94
C GLN A 27 13.72 -33.87 -22.00
N LEU A 28 14.30 -32.88 -22.69
CA LEU A 28 15.75 -32.72 -22.72
C LEU A 28 16.31 -32.44 -21.31
N ASP A 29 17.36 -33.18 -20.95
CA ASP A 29 18.12 -33.01 -19.72
C ASP A 29 19.38 -32.17 -19.95
N GLY A 30 19.80 -31.45 -18.92
CA GLY A 30 20.94 -30.54 -18.98
C GLY A 30 20.97 -29.58 -17.80
N GLU A 31 21.93 -28.66 -17.81
CA GLU A 31 22.10 -27.65 -16.78
C GLU A 31 20.99 -26.58 -16.88
N ILE A 32 20.15 -26.46 -15.85
CA ILE A 32 18.99 -25.55 -15.85
C ILE A 32 19.40 -24.18 -15.32
N PHE A 33 19.30 -23.15 -16.17
CA PHE A 33 19.57 -21.75 -15.81
C PHE A 33 18.31 -21.01 -15.35
N ARG A 34 17.12 -21.44 -15.80
CA ARG A 34 15.85 -20.82 -15.40
C ARG A 34 14.67 -21.77 -15.55
N HIS A 35 13.80 -21.82 -14.54
CA HIS A 35 12.54 -22.55 -14.59
C HIS A 35 11.43 -21.78 -13.87
N LYS A 36 10.66 -20.96 -14.61
CA LYS A 36 9.63 -20.08 -14.01
C LYS A 36 8.58 -19.67 -15.05
N GLU A 37 7.31 -19.60 -14.64
CA GLU A 37 6.19 -19.05 -15.44
C GLU A 37 6.09 -19.69 -16.84
N GLY A 38 6.14 -21.03 -16.91
CA GLY A 38 6.10 -21.76 -18.17
C GLY A 38 7.37 -21.65 -19.03
N ARG A 39 8.39 -20.87 -18.64
CA ARG A 39 9.68 -20.80 -19.35
C ARG A 39 10.73 -21.68 -18.69
N ARG A 40 11.35 -22.56 -19.47
CA ARG A 40 12.51 -23.38 -19.12
C ARG A 40 13.70 -22.99 -20.01
N THR A 41 14.79 -22.53 -19.41
CA THR A 41 16.06 -22.28 -20.10
C THR A 41 17.10 -23.25 -19.57
N LEU A 42 17.71 -24.04 -20.45
CA LEU A 42 18.73 -25.01 -20.09
C LEU A 42 19.84 -25.09 -21.15
N ARG A 43 21.02 -25.51 -20.72
CA ARG A 43 22.15 -25.87 -21.58
C ARG A 43 22.22 -27.39 -21.68
N PHE A 44 22.32 -27.93 -22.88
CA PHE A 44 22.43 -29.38 -23.11
C PHE A 44 23.52 -29.67 -24.13
N GLN A 45 24.09 -30.87 -24.05
CA GLN A 45 25.06 -31.36 -25.03
C GLN A 45 24.43 -32.44 -25.90
N LEU A 46 24.72 -32.40 -27.19
CA LEU A 46 24.28 -33.41 -28.16
C LEU A 46 25.34 -33.58 -29.23
N ALA A 47 25.78 -34.83 -29.45
CA ALA A 47 26.84 -35.17 -30.41
C ALA A 47 28.10 -34.28 -30.25
N GLU A 48 28.60 -34.18 -29.00
CA GLU A 48 29.78 -33.39 -28.60
C GLU A 48 29.68 -31.87 -28.80
N LYS A 49 28.51 -31.36 -29.21
CA LYS A 49 28.23 -29.92 -29.30
C LYS A 49 27.32 -29.47 -28.18
N SER A 50 27.57 -28.27 -27.67
CA SER A 50 26.76 -27.64 -26.63
C SER A 50 25.74 -26.66 -27.23
N TYR A 51 24.53 -26.66 -26.67
CA TYR A 51 23.40 -25.88 -27.13
C TYR A 51 22.67 -25.24 -25.94
N PHE A 52 22.05 -24.08 -26.19
CA PHE A 52 21.10 -23.45 -25.28
C PHE A 52 19.67 -23.63 -25.79
N LEU A 53 18.81 -24.21 -24.96
CA LEU A 53 17.38 -24.32 -25.18
C LEU A 53 16.63 -23.30 -24.33
N LYS A 54 15.73 -22.55 -24.97
CA LYS A 54 14.70 -21.75 -24.32
C LYS A 54 13.33 -22.29 -24.73
N TYR A 55 12.74 -23.08 -23.86
CA TYR A 55 11.42 -23.68 -24.02
C TYR A 55 10.35 -22.85 -23.30
N HIS A 56 9.21 -22.65 -23.94
CA HIS A 56 8.05 -21.92 -23.44
C HIS A 56 6.83 -22.82 -23.51
N LYS A 57 6.34 -23.23 -22.34
CA LYS A 57 5.06 -23.90 -22.11
C LYS A 57 3.98 -22.84 -21.87
N GLY A 58 2.76 -23.13 -22.31
CA GLY A 58 1.62 -22.23 -22.14
C GLY A 58 1.48 -21.71 -20.71
N ILE A 59 1.37 -20.39 -20.56
CA ILE A 59 1.36 -19.70 -19.26
C ILE A 59 -0.05 -19.52 -18.68
N GLY A 60 -1.09 -19.94 -19.41
CA GLY A 60 -2.50 -19.76 -19.04
C GLY A 60 -3.03 -18.34 -19.31
N TRP A 61 -4.35 -18.22 -19.44
CA TRP A 61 -5.00 -16.91 -19.64
C TRP A 61 -4.81 -15.97 -18.44
N LEU A 62 -4.66 -16.55 -17.25
CA LEU A 62 -4.45 -15.81 -16.00
C LEU A 62 -3.15 -15.00 -16.03
N GLU A 63 -2.05 -15.60 -16.45
CA GLU A 63 -0.75 -14.93 -16.52
C GLU A 63 -0.71 -13.93 -17.70
N ILE A 64 -1.39 -14.22 -18.81
CA ILE A 64 -1.56 -13.29 -19.93
C ILE A 64 -2.31 -12.03 -19.47
N ILE A 65 -3.46 -12.19 -18.83
CA ILE A 65 -4.29 -11.07 -18.35
C ILE A 65 -3.54 -10.28 -17.27
N LYS A 66 -2.86 -10.96 -16.32
CA LYS A 66 -2.02 -10.32 -15.30
C LYS A 66 -0.96 -9.41 -15.93
N ASN A 67 -0.24 -9.89 -16.94
CA ASN A 67 0.76 -9.06 -17.62
C ASN A 67 0.11 -7.87 -18.34
N ILE A 68 -1.00 -8.06 -19.05
CA ILE A 68 -1.72 -6.98 -19.74
C ILE A 68 -2.22 -5.92 -18.75
N LEU A 69 -2.82 -6.32 -17.62
CA LEU A 69 -3.30 -5.39 -16.58
C LEU A 69 -2.15 -4.61 -15.92
N GLN A 70 -0.94 -5.17 -15.89
CA GLN A 70 0.28 -4.47 -15.46
C GLN A 70 0.91 -3.60 -16.57
N LEU A 71 0.24 -3.44 -17.71
CA LEU A 71 0.75 -2.78 -18.91
C LEU A 71 2.08 -3.39 -19.42
N ARG A 72 2.27 -4.70 -19.16
CA ARG A 72 3.42 -5.49 -19.61
C ARG A 72 2.96 -6.42 -20.73
N ALA A 73 3.69 -6.43 -21.85
CA ALA A 73 3.43 -7.41 -22.90
C ALA A 73 3.91 -8.80 -22.43
N PRO A 74 3.02 -9.82 -22.36
CA PRO A 74 3.41 -11.17 -21.97
C PRO A 74 4.33 -11.81 -23.01
N ILE A 75 5.34 -12.55 -22.56
CA ILE A 75 6.21 -13.33 -23.45
C ILE A 75 5.55 -14.70 -23.64
N ILE A 76 4.78 -14.82 -24.71
CA ILE A 76 3.94 -16.00 -24.97
C ILE A 76 4.65 -17.03 -25.88
N SER A 77 5.73 -16.63 -26.56
CA SER A 77 6.39 -17.47 -27.55
C SER A 77 7.87 -17.12 -27.72
N ALA A 78 8.68 -18.13 -28.06
CA ALA A 78 10.08 -18.00 -28.47
C ALA A 78 10.24 -17.28 -29.83
N LYS A 79 9.13 -17.07 -30.56
CA LYS A 79 9.11 -16.43 -31.89
C LYS A 79 9.84 -15.09 -31.95
N ASN A 80 9.75 -14.27 -30.89
CA ASN A 80 10.41 -12.98 -30.86
C ASN A 80 11.94 -13.12 -30.92
N GLU A 81 12.49 -14.07 -30.17
CA GLU A 81 13.92 -14.34 -30.13
C GLU A 81 14.41 -14.90 -31.48
N TRP A 82 13.67 -15.87 -32.05
CA TRP A 82 13.96 -16.40 -33.37
C TRP A 82 13.97 -15.32 -34.47
N LYS A 83 12.96 -14.45 -34.49
CA LYS A 83 12.90 -13.32 -35.44
C LYS A 83 14.04 -12.34 -35.21
N ALA A 84 14.40 -12.05 -33.95
CA ALA A 84 15.47 -11.13 -33.62
C ALA A 84 16.84 -11.64 -34.04
N VAL A 85 17.14 -12.93 -33.83
CA VAL A 85 18.38 -13.54 -34.33
C VAL A 85 18.44 -13.46 -35.86
N LYS A 86 17.37 -13.89 -36.55
CA LYS A 86 17.31 -13.81 -38.03
C LYS A 86 17.47 -12.39 -38.55
N PHE A 87 16.91 -11.42 -37.84
CA PHE A 87 17.06 -10.01 -38.17
C PHE A 87 18.52 -9.56 -38.02
N LEU A 88 19.19 -9.86 -36.91
CA LEU A 88 20.59 -9.49 -36.71
C LEU A 88 21.53 -10.17 -37.71
N GLU A 89 21.31 -11.46 -38.00
CA GLU A 89 22.02 -12.20 -39.06
C GLU A 89 21.92 -11.46 -40.41
N LYS A 90 20.72 -11.01 -40.79
CA LYS A 90 20.48 -10.26 -42.03
C LYS A 90 21.22 -8.91 -42.07
N GLN A 91 21.46 -8.29 -40.92
CA GLN A 91 22.16 -7.00 -40.81
C GLN A 91 23.68 -7.15 -40.61
N GLY A 92 24.19 -8.39 -40.60
CA GLY A 92 25.60 -8.67 -40.31
C GLY A 92 26.00 -8.15 -38.93
N VAL A 93 25.14 -8.36 -37.93
CA VAL A 93 25.44 -8.13 -36.51
C VAL A 93 25.60 -9.49 -35.85
N GLU A 94 26.74 -9.72 -35.23
CA GLU A 94 27.07 -11.00 -34.60
C GLU A 94 26.14 -11.27 -33.40
N THR A 95 25.57 -12.47 -33.35
CA THR A 95 24.66 -12.94 -32.30
C THR A 95 24.72 -14.48 -32.23
N MET A 96 23.93 -15.09 -31.36
CA MET A 96 23.84 -16.55 -31.24
C MET A 96 23.35 -17.17 -32.55
N THR A 97 23.88 -18.33 -32.94
CA THR A 97 23.45 -19.00 -34.17
C THR A 97 22.27 -19.94 -33.88
N LEU A 98 21.21 -19.87 -34.68
CA LEU A 98 20.01 -20.70 -34.51
C LEU A 98 20.25 -22.15 -34.93
N ALA A 99 20.02 -23.10 -34.02
CA ALA A 99 20.06 -24.53 -34.29
C ALA A 99 18.64 -25.14 -34.41
N GLY A 100 17.64 -24.55 -33.76
CA GLY A 100 16.26 -25.01 -33.85
C GLY A 100 15.22 -23.97 -33.42
N TYR A 101 14.00 -24.10 -33.92
CA TYR A 101 12.84 -23.31 -33.55
C TYR A 101 11.57 -24.12 -33.75
N GLY A 102 10.60 -23.96 -32.84
CA GLY A 102 9.29 -24.55 -33.01
C GLY A 102 8.19 -23.73 -32.36
N GLU A 103 7.00 -23.68 -32.97
CA GLU A 103 5.78 -23.14 -32.37
C GLU A 103 4.58 -24.08 -32.63
N LYS A 104 3.84 -24.46 -31.57
CA LYS A 104 2.69 -25.37 -31.61
C LYS A 104 1.51 -24.77 -30.85
N GLY A 105 0.34 -24.75 -31.50
CA GLY A 105 -0.93 -24.34 -30.91
C GLY A 105 -1.33 -22.90 -31.20
N LEU A 106 -2.64 -22.68 -31.44
CA LEU A 106 -3.21 -21.37 -31.75
C LEU A 106 -3.56 -20.56 -30.50
N ASN A 107 -3.97 -21.22 -29.41
CA ASN A 107 -4.36 -20.57 -28.17
C ASN A 107 -3.13 -19.98 -27.45
N PRO A 108 -3.01 -18.65 -27.30
CA PRO A 108 -1.88 -18.02 -26.60
C PRO A 108 -1.63 -18.57 -25.19
N ALA A 109 -2.68 -18.95 -24.47
CA ALA A 109 -2.58 -19.47 -23.11
C ALA A 109 -2.01 -20.89 -23.02
N ALA A 110 -2.15 -21.69 -24.07
CA ALA A 110 -1.70 -23.09 -24.12
C ALA A 110 -0.60 -23.32 -25.17
N LYS A 111 -0.10 -22.24 -25.78
CA LYS A 111 0.90 -22.30 -26.84
C LYS A 111 2.22 -22.83 -26.31
N GLN A 112 2.80 -23.77 -27.04
CA GLN A 112 4.15 -24.26 -26.81
C GLN A 112 5.08 -23.68 -27.86
N SER A 113 6.30 -23.30 -27.46
CA SER A 113 7.33 -22.90 -28.42
C SER A 113 8.72 -23.11 -27.85
N PHE A 114 9.71 -23.20 -28.72
CA PHE A 114 11.11 -23.26 -28.32
C PHE A 114 12.01 -22.56 -29.31
N VAL A 115 13.18 -22.14 -28.82
CA VAL A 115 14.33 -21.78 -29.65
C VAL A 115 15.56 -22.48 -29.09
N ILE A 116 16.38 -23.02 -29.98
CA ILE A 116 17.66 -23.65 -29.68
C ILE A 116 18.73 -22.86 -30.40
N THR A 117 19.75 -22.44 -29.68
CA THR A 117 20.93 -21.77 -30.23
C THR A 117 22.19 -22.57 -29.92
N ASP A 118 23.21 -22.40 -30.75
CA ASP A 118 24.55 -22.85 -30.38
C ASP A 118 24.98 -22.13 -29.09
N ASP A 119 25.66 -22.87 -28.22
CA ASP A 119 26.22 -22.32 -27.01
C ASP A 119 27.48 -21.48 -27.31
N LEU A 120 27.56 -20.29 -26.72
CA LEU A 120 28.73 -19.42 -26.86
C LEU A 120 29.74 -19.77 -25.77
N ILE A 121 30.46 -20.87 -26.00
CA ILE A 121 31.53 -21.36 -25.12
C ILE A 121 32.71 -20.36 -25.14
N ASP A 122 33.46 -20.29 -24.04
CA ASP A 122 34.67 -19.47 -23.90
C ASP A 122 34.45 -17.98 -24.20
N THR A 123 33.31 -17.46 -23.76
CA THR A 123 33.01 -16.03 -23.85
C THR A 123 33.02 -15.33 -22.50
N MET A 124 33.28 -14.02 -22.52
CA MET A 124 33.16 -13.11 -21.37
C MET A 124 32.18 -11.98 -21.66
N SER A 125 31.52 -11.50 -20.62
CA SER A 125 30.58 -10.38 -20.72
C SER A 125 31.28 -9.02 -20.57
N LEU A 126 30.83 -8.01 -21.33
CA LEU A 126 31.36 -6.65 -21.21
C LEU A 126 30.99 -5.95 -19.90
N GLU A 127 30.13 -6.51 -19.06
CA GLU A 127 29.83 -5.96 -17.72
C GLU A 127 31.10 -5.86 -16.86
N PHE A 128 32.05 -6.77 -17.03
CA PHE A 128 33.29 -6.82 -16.25
C PHE A 128 34.37 -5.83 -16.72
N LEU A 129 34.12 -5.06 -17.80
CA LEU A 129 35.10 -4.11 -18.34
C LEU A 129 35.58 -3.09 -17.31
N GLY A 130 34.69 -2.60 -16.45
CA GLY A 130 35.04 -1.60 -15.44
C GLY A 130 36.12 -2.11 -14.49
N GLU A 131 35.87 -3.27 -13.88
CA GLU A 131 36.83 -3.93 -12.99
C GLU A 131 38.14 -4.28 -13.72
N GLN A 132 38.05 -4.85 -14.93
CA GLN A 132 39.21 -5.24 -15.72
C GLN A 132 40.08 -4.03 -16.10
N TRP A 133 39.49 -2.94 -16.58
CA TRP A 133 40.24 -1.76 -17.04
C TRP A 133 40.83 -0.95 -15.89
N HIS A 134 40.31 -1.10 -14.67
CA HIS A 134 40.96 -0.57 -13.48
C HIS A 134 42.25 -1.32 -13.14
N LYS A 135 42.31 -2.64 -13.38
CA LYS A 135 43.51 -3.47 -13.12
C LYS A 135 44.52 -3.41 -14.28
N THR A 136 44.02 -3.53 -15.51
CA THR A 136 44.83 -3.60 -16.73
C THR A 136 44.16 -2.74 -17.80
N PRO A 137 44.51 -1.45 -17.91
CA PRO A 137 43.89 -0.56 -18.90
C PRO A 137 44.16 -1.02 -20.35
N PRO A 138 43.18 -0.89 -21.26
CA PRO A 138 43.37 -1.20 -22.68
C PRO A 138 44.23 -0.13 -23.36
N THR A 139 44.80 -0.47 -24.51
CA THR A 139 45.39 0.55 -25.39
C THR A 139 44.34 1.52 -25.90
N PHE A 140 44.76 2.75 -26.26
CA PHE A 140 43.85 3.73 -26.87
C PHE A 140 43.16 3.17 -28.12
N ALA A 141 43.89 2.44 -28.96
CA ALA A 141 43.38 1.85 -30.19
C ALA A 141 42.27 0.82 -29.89
N SER A 142 42.49 -0.08 -28.95
CA SER A 142 41.51 -1.10 -28.57
C SER A 142 40.27 -0.50 -27.89
N LYS A 143 40.45 0.44 -26.97
CA LYS A 143 39.34 1.18 -26.35
C LYS A 143 38.47 1.88 -27.40
N LYS A 144 39.12 2.58 -28.35
CA LYS A 144 38.45 3.27 -29.45
C LYS A 144 37.68 2.27 -30.32
N ALA A 145 38.32 1.20 -30.77
CA ALA A 145 37.72 0.21 -31.66
C ALA A 145 36.48 -0.45 -31.03
N LEU A 146 36.52 -0.77 -29.72
CA LEU A 146 35.37 -1.33 -29.01
C LEU A 146 34.18 -0.35 -28.95
N ILE A 147 34.45 0.92 -28.59
CA ILE A 147 33.40 1.97 -28.56
C ILE A 147 32.76 2.13 -29.94
N GLU A 148 33.56 2.11 -31.01
CA GLU A 148 33.10 2.25 -32.39
C GLU A 148 32.31 1.02 -32.86
N LYS A 149 32.72 -0.19 -32.48
CA LYS A 149 31.97 -1.43 -32.75
C LYS A 149 30.62 -1.42 -32.04
N LEU A 150 30.55 -1.08 -30.75
CA LEU A 150 29.29 -0.98 -30.00
C LEU A 150 28.35 0.09 -30.59
N ALA A 151 28.89 1.24 -30.99
CA ALA A 151 28.12 2.28 -31.66
C ALA A 151 27.56 1.81 -33.00
N THR A 152 28.38 1.08 -33.77
CA THR A 152 27.98 0.49 -35.07
C THR A 152 26.88 -0.55 -34.92
N ILE A 153 27.02 -1.48 -33.97
CA ILE A 153 26.01 -2.49 -33.66
C ILE A 153 24.69 -1.81 -33.27
N SER A 154 24.75 -0.85 -32.35
CA SER A 154 23.59 -0.08 -31.89
C SER A 154 22.90 0.64 -33.04
N LYS A 155 23.67 1.30 -33.92
CA LYS A 155 23.17 2.04 -35.07
C LYS A 155 22.51 1.10 -36.09
N LYS A 156 23.21 0.04 -36.52
CA LYS A 156 22.68 -0.94 -37.48
C LYS A 156 21.37 -1.55 -37.01
N MET A 157 21.29 -1.95 -35.73
CA MET A 157 20.08 -2.51 -35.15
C MET A 157 18.92 -1.49 -35.19
N HIS A 158 19.16 -0.27 -34.72
CA HIS A 158 18.14 0.78 -34.60
C HIS A 158 17.66 1.36 -35.94
N GLU A 159 18.56 1.60 -36.89
CA GLU A 159 18.21 2.14 -38.21
C GLU A 159 17.40 1.14 -39.04
N ASN A 160 17.66 -0.16 -38.88
CA ASN A 160 16.92 -1.20 -39.56
C ASN A 160 15.61 -1.61 -38.85
N GLY A 161 15.24 -0.92 -37.77
CA GLY A 161 13.92 -1.06 -37.14
C GLY A 161 13.85 -2.02 -35.96
N MET A 162 14.97 -2.48 -35.41
CA MET A 162 15.00 -3.33 -34.22
C MET A 162 15.42 -2.56 -32.97
N ASN A 163 14.78 -2.84 -31.82
CA ASN A 163 15.23 -2.38 -30.51
C ASN A 163 15.26 -3.54 -29.51
N HIS A 164 16.28 -3.61 -28.67
CA HIS A 164 16.60 -4.73 -27.78
C HIS A 164 15.71 -4.77 -26.52
N ARG A 165 15.37 -3.60 -25.97
CA ARG A 165 14.63 -3.36 -24.71
C ARG A 165 15.38 -3.63 -23.41
N ASP A 166 16.35 -4.52 -23.39
CA ASP A 166 17.24 -4.77 -22.25
C ASP A 166 18.70 -4.60 -22.71
N PHE A 167 19.05 -3.40 -23.18
CA PHE A 167 20.33 -3.15 -23.86
C PHE A 167 21.40 -2.69 -22.87
N TYR A 168 22.19 -3.62 -22.35
CA TYR A 168 23.20 -3.39 -21.30
C TYR A 168 24.51 -4.07 -21.69
N LEU A 169 25.65 -3.62 -21.14
CA LEU A 169 26.96 -4.24 -21.39
C LEU A 169 26.97 -5.75 -21.10
N VAL A 170 26.17 -6.21 -20.12
CA VAL A 170 26.09 -7.64 -19.79
C VAL A 170 25.71 -8.53 -20.98
N HIS A 171 24.95 -7.99 -21.93
CA HIS A 171 24.43 -8.71 -23.09
C HIS A 171 25.34 -8.66 -24.33
N PHE A 172 26.53 -8.08 -24.20
CA PHE A 172 27.57 -8.14 -25.21
C PHE A 172 28.64 -9.11 -24.74
N LEU A 173 28.86 -10.17 -25.53
CA LEU A 173 29.85 -11.18 -25.23
C LEU A 173 31.04 -11.07 -26.20
N LEU A 174 32.24 -11.23 -25.65
CA LEU A 174 33.51 -11.35 -26.37
C LEU A 174 34.12 -12.72 -26.13
N ASP A 175 35.08 -13.09 -26.97
CA ASP A 175 35.98 -14.21 -26.66
C ASP A 175 36.72 -13.97 -25.33
N LYS A 176 36.87 -15.02 -24.51
CA LYS A 176 37.47 -14.96 -23.17
C LYS A 176 38.94 -14.53 -23.21
N SER A 177 39.66 -14.74 -24.31
CA SER A 177 41.04 -14.25 -24.50
C SER A 177 41.13 -12.71 -24.42
N PHE A 178 40.03 -12.00 -24.63
CA PHE A 178 39.97 -10.55 -24.41
C PHE A 178 40.26 -10.17 -22.95
N ALA A 179 39.81 -10.99 -21.99
CA ALA A 179 40.04 -10.77 -20.56
C ALA A 179 41.53 -10.77 -20.19
N GLU A 180 42.34 -11.51 -20.96
CA GLU A 180 43.76 -11.71 -20.70
C GLU A 180 44.60 -10.54 -21.21
N HIS A 181 44.27 -9.98 -22.38
CA HIS A 181 45.13 -9.05 -23.09
C HIS A 181 44.52 -7.66 -23.35
N ASN A 182 43.21 -7.47 -23.09
CA ASN A 182 42.46 -6.24 -23.38
C ASN A 182 42.67 -5.69 -24.82
N THR A 183 43.00 -6.58 -25.76
CA THR A 183 43.31 -6.22 -27.15
C THR A 183 42.07 -6.40 -28.00
N PHE A 184 41.63 -5.33 -28.65
CA PHE A 184 40.44 -5.29 -29.50
C PHE A 184 40.75 -4.65 -30.84
N THR A 185 40.22 -5.24 -31.92
CA THR A 185 40.25 -4.69 -33.28
C THR A 185 38.82 -4.61 -33.84
N HIS A 186 38.60 -3.92 -34.97
CA HIS A 186 37.26 -3.83 -35.56
C HIS A 186 36.70 -5.19 -36.02
N ASP A 187 37.59 -6.16 -36.26
CA ASP A 187 37.26 -7.51 -36.69
C ASP A 187 36.99 -8.46 -35.51
N THR A 188 37.26 -8.03 -34.26
CA THR A 188 36.93 -8.80 -33.07
C THR A 188 35.40 -9.00 -32.99
N PRO A 189 34.92 -10.26 -32.97
CA PRO A 189 33.48 -10.55 -32.87
C PRO A 189 32.90 -10.07 -31.54
N VAL A 190 31.70 -9.49 -31.59
CA VAL A 190 30.94 -9.10 -30.39
C VAL A 190 29.52 -9.65 -30.51
N PHE A 191 29.21 -10.68 -29.75
CA PHE A 191 27.92 -11.35 -29.82
C PHE A 191 26.90 -10.63 -28.95
N LEU A 192 25.84 -10.10 -29.57
CA LEU A 192 24.69 -9.56 -28.85
C LEU A 192 23.73 -10.69 -28.49
N ILE A 193 23.42 -10.85 -27.19
CA ILE A 193 22.58 -11.94 -26.68
C ILE A 193 21.32 -11.43 -25.97
N ASP A 194 20.46 -12.37 -25.55
CA ASP A 194 19.22 -12.13 -24.80
C ASP A 194 18.12 -11.34 -25.54
N LEU A 195 17.85 -11.74 -26.78
CA LEU A 195 16.94 -11.06 -27.69
C LEU A 195 15.44 -11.34 -27.45
N HIS A 196 15.07 -12.02 -26.37
CA HIS A 196 13.72 -12.52 -26.12
C HIS A 196 12.63 -11.44 -26.00
N ARG A 197 13.03 -10.19 -25.74
CA ARG A 197 12.13 -9.02 -25.67
C ARG A 197 12.32 -8.03 -26.80
N ALA A 198 13.17 -8.33 -27.78
CA ALA A 198 13.40 -7.44 -28.89
C ALA A 198 12.11 -7.16 -29.67
N LEU A 199 11.97 -5.93 -30.15
CA LEU A 199 10.87 -5.52 -31.02
C LEU A 199 11.44 -5.17 -32.39
N ILE A 200 10.79 -5.65 -33.44
CA ILE A 200 11.17 -5.41 -34.83
C ILE A 200 10.02 -4.69 -35.52
N SER A 201 10.32 -3.57 -36.16
CA SER A 201 9.41 -2.79 -37.00
C SER A 201 9.96 -2.78 -38.43
N GLU A 202 9.65 -3.82 -39.20
CA GLU A 202 10.14 -3.94 -40.58
C GLU A 202 9.75 -2.74 -41.42
N GLY A 203 10.73 -2.14 -42.10
CA GLY A 203 10.55 -0.98 -42.97
C GLY A 203 10.24 0.34 -42.25
N LYS A 204 10.34 0.40 -40.91
CA LYS A 204 10.09 1.62 -40.14
C LYS A 204 11.20 1.88 -39.11
N PRO A 205 11.69 3.13 -38.99
CA PRO A 205 12.65 3.48 -37.95
C PRO A 205 12.09 3.22 -36.54
N VAL A 206 12.97 2.84 -35.62
CA VAL A 206 12.61 2.65 -34.21
C VAL A 206 12.13 3.98 -33.62
N LYS A 207 10.99 3.95 -32.91
CA LYS A 207 10.44 5.13 -32.23
C LYS A 207 11.44 5.67 -31.20
N GLN A 208 11.57 7.00 -31.14
CA GLN A 208 12.55 7.70 -30.28
C GLN A 208 12.56 7.23 -28.81
N ARG A 209 11.40 6.91 -28.22
CA ARG A 209 11.32 6.42 -26.83
C ARG A 209 12.10 5.11 -26.60
N TRP A 210 12.17 4.24 -27.60
CA TRP A 210 12.87 2.96 -27.53
C TRP A 210 14.37 3.15 -27.75
N LEU A 211 14.76 4.05 -28.66
CA LEU A 211 16.15 4.49 -28.80
C LEU A 211 16.70 5.07 -27.49
N VAL A 212 15.94 5.96 -26.85
CA VAL A 212 16.30 6.51 -25.53
C VAL A 212 16.40 5.40 -24.50
N LYS A 213 15.49 4.42 -24.56
CA LYS A 213 15.49 3.29 -23.62
C LYS A 213 16.79 2.50 -23.72
N ASP A 214 17.13 2.04 -24.92
CA ASP A 214 18.26 1.15 -25.16
C ASP A 214 19.60 1.87 -24.96
N ILE A 215 19.81 3.03 -25.61
CA ILE A 215 21.06 3.79 -25.45
C ILE A 215 21.22 4.32 -24.01
N GLY A 216 20.12 4.69 -23.34
CA GLY A 216 20.16 5.09 -21.93
C GLY A 216 20.50 3.93 -20.98
N SER A 217 20.03 2.72 -21.27
CA SER A 217 20.39 1.50 -20.52
C SER A 217 21.86 1.11 -20.75
N LEU A 218 22.35 1.19 -21.99
CA LEU A 218 23.75 0.90 -22.33
C LEU A 218 24.68 1.90 -21.64
N TYR A 219 24.35 3.20 -21.71
CA TYR A 219 25.12 4.24 -21.05
C TYR A 219 25.15 4.05 -19.53
N PHE A 220 24.03 3.67 -18.91
CA PHE A 220 23.98 3.33 -17.49
C PHE A 220 24.93 2.18 -17.13
N SER A 221 24.89 1.06 -17.86
CA SER A 221 25.80 -0.07 -17.59
C SER A 221 27.27 0.25 -17.83
N ALA A 222 27.58 1.27 -18.63
CA ALA A 222 28.95 1.69 -18.92
C ALA A 222 29.49 2.76 -17.97
N MET A 223 28.70 3.26 -17.00
CA MET A 223 29.12 4.33 -16.09
C MET A 223 30.21 3.90 -15.10
N ASP A 224 30.38 2.60 -14.83
CA ASP A 224 31.47 2.05 -14.00
C ASP A 224 32.72 1.70 -14.81
N VAL A 225 32.67 1.90 -16.13
CA VAL A 225 33.85 1.77 -16.99
C VAL A 225 34.58 3.12 -16.99
N PRO A 226 35.92 3.16 -16.90
CA PRO A 226 36.70 4.41 -16.89
C PRO A 226 36.70 5.11 -18.27
N LEU A 227 35.54 5.65 -18.68
CA LEU A 227 35.30 6.34 -19.93
C LEU A 227 35.47 7.84 -19.77
N THR A 228 36.18 8.47 -20.71
CA THR A 228 36.32 9.92 -20.77
C THR A 228 35.15 10.55 -21.51
N GLN A 229 34.99 11.87 -21.39
CA GLN A 229 33.99 12.59 -22.19
C GLN A 229 34.24 12.44 -23.71
N ARG A 230 35.51 12.35 -24.14
CA ARG A 230 35.88 12.12 -25.54
C ARG A 230 35.44 10.74 -26.03
N ASP A 231 35.43 9.73 -25.15
CA ASP A 231 34.93 8.39 -25.45
C ASP A 231 33.42 8.39 -25.68
N ILE A 232 32.67 9.10 -24.82
CA ILE A 232 31.23 9.31 -25.02
C ILE A 232 30.95 10.03 -26.34
N PHE A 233 31.74 11.05 -26.68
CA PHE A 233 31.60 11.77 -27.95
C PHE A 233 31.94 10.90 -29.17
N ARG A 234 32.90 9.98 -29.08
CA ARG A 234 33.18 8.99 -30.14
C ARG A 234 31.99 8.06 -30.35
N PHE A 235 31.36 7.59 -29.29
CA PHE A 235 30.13 6.79 -29.40
C PHE A 235 29.02 7.59 -30.11
N ILE A 236 28.77 8.83 -29.68
CA ILE A 236 27.76 9.71 -30.27
C ILE A 236 28.01 9.95 -31.76
N LYS A 237 29.25 10.29 -32.14
CA LYS A 237 29.63 10.52 -33.54
C LYS A 237 29.33 9.30 -34.42
N ASN A 238 29.77 8.11 -33.98
CA ASN A 238 29.61 6.88 -34.75
C ASN A 238 28.16 6.40 -34.79
N TYR A 239 27.46 6.46 -33.65
CA TYR A 239 26.04 6.10 -33.56
C TYR A 239 25.15 7.01 -34.41
N SER A 240 25.37 8.34 -34.37
CA SER A 240 24.59 9.29 -35.17
C SER A 240 24.96 9.26 -36.66
N GLY A 241 26.15 8.75 -37.03
CA GLY A 241 26.67 8.82 -38.41
C GLY A 241 26.92 10.23 -38.92
N LYS A 242 27.07 11.21 -38.01
CA LYS A 242 27.16 12.64 -38.32
C LYS A 242 28.41 13.25 -37.71
N PRO A 243 28.90 14.39 -38.22
CA PRO A 243 29.90 15.20 -37.52
C PRO A 243 29.42 15.52 -36.09
N LEU A 244 30.32 15.43 -35.10
CA LEU A 244 29.96 15.56 -33.68
C LEU A 244 29.18 16.85 -33.38
N ARG A 245 29.57 17.97 -34.02
CA ARG A 245 28.90 19.27 -33.85
C ARG A 245 27.43 19.19 -34.28
N GLU A 246 27.16 18.56 -35.42
CA GLU A 246 25.80 18.39 -35.95
C GLU A 246 24.99 17.39 -35.11
N ALA A 247 25.62 16.29 -34.67
CA ALA A 247 24.98 15.30 -33.79
C ALA A 247 24.52 15.95 -32.46
N LEU A 248 25.35 16.82 -31.88
CA LEU A 248 25.03 17.51 -30.62
C LEU A 248 24.03 18.65 -30.79
N SER A 249 24.05 19.38 -31.90
CA SER A 249 23.11 20.48 -32.15
C SER A 249 21.73 19.97 -32.58
N SER A 250 21.67 19.10 -33.60
CA SER A 250 20.40 18.62 -34.17
C SER A 250 19.69 17.57 -33.31
N GLN A 251 20.42 16.83 -32.47
CA GLN A 251 19.86 15.77 -31.61
C GLN A 251 20.01 16.07 -30.12
N GLN A 252 20.17 17.34 -29.74
CA GLN A 252 20.38 17.76 -28.34
C GLN A 252 19.34 17.18 -27.37
N SER A 253 18.05 17.25 -27.75
CA SER A 253 16.94 16.74 -26.94
C SER A 253 17.02 15.22 -26.74
N PHE A 254 17.45 14.47 -27.76
CA PHE A 254 17.62 13.03 -27.67
C PHE A 254 18.73 12.65 -26.67
N TRP A 255 19.92 13.25 -26.80
CA TRP A 255 21.05 12.97 -25.91
C TRP A 255 20.80 13.41 -24.46
N LYS A 256 20.05 14.50 -24.26
CA LYS A 256 19.58 14.92 -22.93
C LYS A 256 18.69 13.84 -22.29
N LYS A 257 17.73 13.29 -23.04
CA LYS A 257 16.85 12.21 -22.56
C LYS A 257 17.61 10.92 -22.25
N VAL A 258 18.58 10.54 -23.09
CA VAL A 258 19.48 9.41 -22.85
C VAL A 258 20.22 9.57 -21.52
N ARG A 259 20.86 10.73 -21.29
CA ARG A 259 21.58 11.02 -20.05
C ARG A 259 20.66 11.02 -18.83
N GLN A 260 19.47 11.63 -18.94
CA GLN A 260 18.48 11.64 -17.84
C GLN A 260 18.04 10.24 -17.45
N ARG A 261 17.79 9.38 -18.44
CA ARG A 261 17.44 7.98 -18.17
C ARG A 261 18.57 7.24 -17.47
N ALA A 262 19.81 7.36 -17.97
CA ALA A 262 20.96 6.69 -17.36
C ALA A 262 21.17 7.13 -15.91
N ASN A 263 21.09 8.43 -15.63
CA ASN A 263 21.20 8.97 -14.28
C ASN A 263 20.06 8.49 -13.36
N THR A 264 18.85 8.33 -13.90
CA THR A 264 17.71 7.80 -13.12
C THR A 264 17.96 6.36 -12.70
N LEU A 265 18.53 5.53 -13.59
CA LEU A 265 18.93 4.16 -13.28
C LEU A 265 20.07 4.13 -12.25
N ARG A 266 21.11 4.95 -12.43
CA ARG A 266 22.24 5.07 -11.48
C ARG A 266 21.80 5.53 -10.09
N ASN A 267 20.89 6.49 -10.02
CA ASN A 267 20.35 6.96 -8.75
C ASN A 267 19.53 5.88 -8.04
N ALA A 268 18.81 5.04 -8.79
CA ALA A 268 18.10 3.90 -8.22
C ALA A 268 19.07 2.83 -7.69
N ASP A 269 20.15 2.56 -8.41
CA ASP A 269 21.17 1.55 -8.09
C ASP A 269 22.06 1.96 -6.89
N ASN A 270 22.61 3.19 -6.91
CA ASN A 270 23.36 3.75 -5.77
C ASN A 270 22.49 3.85 -4.51
N ALA A 271 21.17 4.00 -4.67
CA ALA A 271 20.26 4.00 -3.54
C ALA A 271 20.09 2.61 -2.90
N VAL A 272 20.43 1.50 -3.58
CA VAL A 272 20.42 0.14 -3.01
C VAL A 272 21.73 -0.14 -2.23
N VAL A 273 22.87 0.37 -2.68
CA VAL A 273 24.18 0.17 -2.00
C VAL A 273 24.29 0.97 -0.70
N ILE A 274 23.74 2.19 -0.64
CA ILE A 274 23.78 3.04 0.57
C ILE A 274 22.72 2.61 1.63
N GLU A 275 21.81 1.69 1.30
CA GLU A 275 20.72 1.26 2.18
C GLU A 275 21.17 0.62 3.51
N GLY A 276 22.42 0.16 3.62
CA GLY A 276 22.94 -0.45 4.85
C GLY A 276 23.29 0.51 6.00
N LEU A 277 23.32 1.84 5.80
CA LEU A 277 23.99 2.76 6.74
C LEU A 277 23.21 4.04 7.16
N ASN A 278 21.95 4.27 6.75
CA ASN A 278 21.22 5.52 7.12
C ASN A 278 19.73 5.33 7.51
N PRO A 279 19.34 5.52 8.80
CA PRO A 279 17.97 5.36 9.30
C PRO A 279 16.93 6.27 8.62
N ILE A 280 17.29 7.52 8.30
CA ILE A 280 16.37 8.47 7.65
C ILE A 280 16.01 7.98 6.24
N ARG A 281 16.96 7.37 5.51
CA ARG A 281 16.69 6.77 4.20
C ARG A 281 15.82 5.51 4.28
N SER A 282 15.96 4.70 5.33
CA SER A 282 15.06 3.56 5.59
C SER A 282 13.62 4.00 5.81
N PHE A 283 13.41 5.05 6.61
CA PHE A 283 12.10 5.70 6.77
C PHE A 283 11.54 6.22 5.43
N LEU A 284 12.36 6.93 4.63
CA LEU A 284 11.95 7.47 3.32
C LEU A 284 11.56 6.38 2.31
N LYS A 285 12.07 5.14 2.48
CA LYS A 285 11.66 3.96 1.70
C LYS A 285 10.51 3.18 2.32
N GLY A 286 10.04 3.59 3.51
CA GLY A 286 8.91 2.99 4.21
C GLY A 286 9.22 1.66 4.88
N LYS A 287 10.50 1.41 5.17
CA LYS A 287 10.95 0.26 5.96
C LYS A 287 10.78 0.56 7.45
N ALA A 288 10.62 -0.49 8.26
CA ALA A 288 10.64 -0.38 9.72
C ALA A 288 12.04 0.08 10.20
N LEU A 289 12.06 0.80 11.32
CA LEU A 289 13.30 1.27 11.96
C LEU A 289 13.54 0.45 13.22
N ALA A 290 14.76 -0.07 13.39
CA ALA A 290 15.20 -0.62 14.65
C ALA A 290 15.49 0.52 15.64
N LEU A 291 15.03 0.38 16.88
CA LEU A 291 15.27 1.31 17.98
C LEU A 291 16.32 0.74 18.94
N PRO A 292 17.14 1.59 19.59
CA PRO A 292 17.29 3.01 19.33
C PRO A 292 18.07 3.29 18.03
N PHE A 293 17.92 4.49 17.47
CA PHE A 293 18.77 4.96 16.36
C PHE A 293 19.14 6.42 16.54
N ASN A 294 20.29 6.83 15.99
CA ASN A 294 20.79 8.19 16.13
C ASN A 294 20.46 9.03 14.89
N ILE A 295 20.09 10.29 15.12
CA ILE A 295 19.95 11.31 14.09
C ILE A 295 20.70 12.57 14.49
N LYS A 296 21.24 13.29 13.51
CA LYS A 296 21.86 14.60 13.74
C LYS A 296 20.94 15.69 13.22
N MET A 297 20.54 16.63 14.08
CA MET A 297 19.63 17.73 13.76
C MET A 297 20.10 19.01 14.46
N ALA A 298 20.02 20.15 13.77
CA ALA A 298 20.42 21.46 14.32
C ALA A 298 21.84 21.51 14.94
N GLY A 299 22.76 20.67 14.44
CA GLY A 299 24.13 20.58 14.97
C GLY A 299 24.29 19.60 16.14
N GLN A 300 23.20 19.15 16.77
CA GLN A 300 23.19 18.20 17.88
C GLN A 300 22.89 16.77 17.41
N SER A 301 23.40 15.78 18.15
CA SER A 301 23.05 14.38 17.98
C SER A 301 21.93 14.02 18.95
N TYR A 302 20.87 13.39 18.42
CA TYR A 302 19.77 12.88 19.21
C TYR A 302 19.69 11.37 19.09
N THR A 303 19.52 10.70 20.24
CA THR A 303 19.21 9.28 20.34
C THR A 303 17.70 9.12 20.33
N CYS A 304 17.15 8.49 19.29
CA CYS A 304 15.72 8.23 19.17
C CYS A 304 15.36 6.90 19.85
N ASN A 305 14.64 6.98 20.96
CA ASN A 305 14.32 5.82 21.80
C ASN A 305 12.95 5.22 21.49
N ARG A 306 11.99 6.04 21.03
CA ARG A 306 10.61 5.61 20.79
C ARG A 306 10.03 6.26 19.53
N VAL A 307 9.35 5.46 18.70
CA VAL A 307 8.56 5.96 17.58
C VAL A 307 7.15 6.28 18.07
N LEU A 308 6.83 7.57 18.19
CA LEU A 308 5.50 8.05 18.60
C LEU A 308 4.48 7.93 17.45
N ARG A 309 4.93 8.12 16.20
CA ARG A 309 4.06 7.96 15.02
C ARG A 309 4.86 7.68 13.76
N SER A 310 4.46 6.67 12.99
CA SER A 310 5.05 6.38 11.68
C SER A 310 4.01 6.34 10.56
N LEU A 311 4.22 7.16 9.53
CA LEU A 311 3.56 7.10 8.23
C LEU A 311 4.65 6.82 7.18
N PRO A 312 4.80 5.56 6.74
CA PRO A 312 5.88 5.13 5.85
C PRO A 312 6.07 6.07 4.65
N LYS A 313 7.33 6.43 4.36
CA LYS A 313 7.74 7.36 3.28
C LYS A 313 7.26 8.81 3.42
N LYS A 314 6.38 9.13 4.36
CA LYS A 314 5.71 10.44 4.49
C LYS A 314 6.14 11.22 5.73
N ARG A 315 5.90 10.65 6.92
CA ARG A 315 6.12 11.33 8.20
C ARG A 315 6.57 10.34 9.27
N LEU A 316 7.54 10.74 10.08
CA LEU A 316 7.98 10.01 11.26
C LEU A 316 8.01 10.99 12.44
N VAL A 317 7.50 10.57 13.60
CA VAL A 317 7.53 11.34 14.84
C VAL A 317 8.17 10.44 15.88
N VAL A 318 9.24 10.94 16.50
CA VAL A 318 10.04 10.22 17.47
C VAL A 318 10.23 11.04 18.72
N GLU A 319 10.30 10.35 19.84
CA GLU A 319 10.88 10.85 21.07
C GLU A 319 12.40 10.67 20.99
N ALA A 320 13.12 11.73 21.31
CA ALA A 320 14.55 11.80 21.08
C ALA A 320 15.24 12.60 22.19
N GLN A 321 16.36 12.07 22.67
CA GLN A 321 17.16 12.66 23.75
C GLN A 321 18.53 13.08 23.21
N SER A 322 18.97 14.31 23.51
CA SER A 322 20.37 14.73 23.43
C SER A 322 20.93 14.97 24.85
N ASP A 323 22.21 15.31 24.94
CA ASP A 323 22.86 15.64 26.21
C ASP A 323 22.23 16.88 26.88
N GLU A 324 21.60 17.77 26.10
CA GLU A 324 21.03 19.04 26.58
C GLU A 324 19.50 19.08 26.53
N GLN A 325 18.83 18.23 25.73
CA GLN A 325 17.41 18.39 25.42
C GLN A 325 16.66 17.05 25.31
N HIS A 326 15.44 17.03 25.87
CA HIS A 326 14.44 15.99 25.59
C HIS A 326 13.40 16.53 24.61
N ALA A 327 13.24 15.89 23.45
CA ALA A 327 12.49 16.45 22.32
C ALA A 327 11.54 15.45 21.64
N VAL A 328 10.43 15.98 21.12
CA VAL A 328 9.62 15.34 20.09
C VAL A 328 10.04 15.86 18.72
N ILE A 329 10.66 15.00 17.91
CA ILE A 329 11.14 15.36 16.57
C ILE A 329 10.17 14.81 15.52
N LYS A 330 9.60 15.72 14.71
CA LYS A 330 8.77 15.40 13.54
C LYS A 330 9.60 15.53 12.27
N LEU A 331 9.75 14.42 11.55
CA LEU A 331 10.44 14.29 10.27
C LEU A 331 9.42 14.17 9.14
N PHE A 332 9.57 14.98 8.10
CA PHE A 332 8.70 15.01 6.92
C PHE A 332 9.50 14.76 5.64
N SER A 333 9.01 13.86 4.79
CA SER A 333 9.62 13.58 3.50
C SER A 333 9.42 14.72 2.50
N VAL A 334 10.51 15.24 1.94
CA VAL A 334 10.46 16.29 0.89
C VAL A 334 9.65 15.80 -0.31
N ALA A 335 9.80 14.53 -0.69
CA ALA A 335 9.12 13.93 -1.83
C ALA A 335 7.59 13.78 -1.64
N GLN A 336 7.07 13.87 -0.40
CA GLN A 336 5.67 13.63 -0.06
C GLN A 336 4.98 14.88 0.52
N LYS A 337 5.23 16.05 -0.09
CA LYS A 337 4.70 17.36 0.35
C LYS A 337 5.21 17.82 1.72
N GLY A 338 6.34 17.30 2.21
CA GLY A 338 6.87 17.63 3.53
C GLY A 338 7.12 19.12 3.74
N ARG A 339 7.45 19.88 2.69
CA ARG A 339 7.62 21.34 2.79
C ARG A 339 6.37 22.04 3.28
N ARG A 340 5.22 21.64 2.74
CA ARG A 340 3.93 22.18 3.18
C ARG A 340 3.62 21.84 4.63
N GLU A 341 4.02 20.67 5.12
CA GLU A 341 3.74 20.26 6.50
C GLU A 341 4.62 21.01 7.50
N ILE A 342 5.92 21.21 7.22
CA ILE A 342 6.79 22.00 8.10
C ILE A 342 6.39 23.48 8.11
N ASP A 343 6.03 24.06 6.95
CA ASP A 343 5.57 25.45 6.86
C ASP A 343 4.30 25.63 7.72
N ARG A 344 3.38 24.66 7.68
CA ARG A 344 2.18 24.64 8.53
C ARG A 344 2.48 24.54 10.02
N GLU A 345 3.40 23.67 10.43
CA GLU A 345 3.76 23.52 11.85
C GLU A 345 4.40 24.81 12.38
N HIS A 346 5.27 25.44 11.59
CA HIS A 346 5.90 26.71 11.93
C HIS A 346 4.88 27.86 12.00
N ASP A 347 4.03 28.01 10.98
CA ASP A 347 2.97 29.01 10.95
C ASP A 347 1.97 28.80 12.08
N GLY A 348 1.54 27.55 12.30
CA GLY A 348 0.62 27.18 13.35
C GLY A 348 1.14 27.50 14.75
N HIS A 349 2.41 27.19 15.02
CA HIS A 349 3.07 27.57 16.27
C HIS A 349 3.12 29.09 16.46
N ARG A 350 3.52 29.84 15.43
CA ARG A 350 3.55 31.32 15.48
C ARG A 350 2.17 31.91 15.77
N ILE A 351 1.13 31.42 15.08
CA ILE A 351 -0.25 31.88 15.24
C ILE A 351 -0.78 31.56 16.64
N ALA A 352 -0.61 30.32 17.11
CA ALA A 352 -1.08 29.89 18.42
C ALA A 352 -0.34 30.64 19.55
N LYS A 353 0.99 30.82 19.43
CA LYS A 353 1.77 31.62 20.39
C LYS A 353 1.27 33.07 20.44
N GLY A 354 0.95 33.67 19.28
CA GLY A 354 0.35 35.00 19.19
C GLY A 354 -1.04 35.13 19.81
N ALA A 355 -1.79 34.02 19.92
CA ALA A 355 -3.07 33.96 20.62
C ALA A 355 -2.93 33.79 22.15
N GLY A 356 -1.71 33.62 22.67
CA GLY A 356 -1.46 33.44 24.10
C GLY A 356 -1.94 32.09 24.64
N VAL A 357 -1.96 31.05 23.79
CA VAL A 357 -2.20 29.68 24.26
C VAL A 357 -0.91 29.02 24.68
N ASN A 358 -0.99 28.13 25.67
CA ASN A 358 0.16 27.38 26.15
C ASN A 358 0.56 26.27 25.15
N LEU A 359 1.85 26.20 24.82
CA LEU A 359 2.43 25.36 23.76
C LEU A 359 3.74 24.75 24.24
N PRO A 360 4.10 23.54 23.77
CA PRO A 360 5.46 23.05 23.92
C PRO A 360 6.47 23.98 23.25
N GLU A 361 7.63 24.20 23.87
CA GLU A 361 8.66 25.07 23.32
C GLU A 361 9.16 24.55 21.96
N LEU A 362 9.28 25.43 20.98
CA LEU A 362 9.88 25.11 19.68
C LEU A 362 11.41 25.16 19.79
N LEU A 363 12.05 24.00 19.85
CA LEU A 363 13.50 23.87 20.00
C LEU A 363 14.25 24.19 18.70
N PHE A 364 13.76 23.66 17.57
CA PHE A 364 14.36 23.90 16.26
C PHE A 364 13.40 23.63 15.10
N ALA A 365 13.68 24.25 13.96
CA ALA A 365 13.09 23.91 12.66
C ALA A 365 14.19 23.94 11.59
N VAL A 366 14.54 22.78 11.03
CA VAL A 366 15.67 22.62 10.13
C VAL A 366 15.20 22.26 8.72
N GLY A 367 15.82 22.91 7.73
CA GLY A 367 15.61 22.67 6.31
C GLY A 367 16.10 21.30 5.83
N ASN A 368 16.07 21.08 4.51
CA ASN A 368 16.25 19.75 3.90
C ASN A 368 17.61 19.12 4.26
N GLN A 369 17.61 18.16 5.17
CA GLN A 369 18.77 17.31 5.50
C GLN A 369 18.45 15.88 5.07
N THR A 370 19.29 15.29 4.21
CA THR A 370 19.17 13.90 3.74
C THR A 370 17.82 13.52 3.09
N GLY A 371 17.07 14.50 2.56
CA GLY A 371 15.76 14.28 1.92
C GLY A 371 14.56 14.43 2.86
N CYS A 372 14.79 14.85 4.11
CA CYS A 372 13.79 15.11 5.12
C CYS A 372 13.86 16.56 5.63
N LEU A 373 12.70 17.08 6.03
CA LEU A 373 12.55 18.33 6.77
C LEU A 373 12.19 17.98 8.21
N SER A 374 12.68 18.73 9.19
CA SER A 374 12.49 18.39 10.60
C SER A 374 12.09 19.58 11.44
N ILE A 375 11.19 19.35 12.38
CA ILE A 375 10.83 20.32 13.43
C ILE A 375 10.81 19.61 14.78
N GLY A 376 11.42 20.21 15.79
CA GLY A 376 11.56 19.66 17.14
C GLY A 376 10.88 20.54 18.17
N TYR A 377 10.06 19.92 19.01
CA TYR A 377 9.43 20.56 20.16
C TYR A 377 9.95 19.95 21.46
N GLN A 378 9.94 20.70 22.55
CA GLN A 378 10.19 20.18 23.88
C GLN A 378 9.25 19.01 24.18
N TYR A 379 9.81 17.92 24.70
CA TYR A 379 9.02 16.83 25.24
C TYR A 379 8.42 17.25 26.58
N ILE A 380 7.10 17.13 26.74
CA ILE A 380 6.41 17.45 27.99
C ILE A 380 6.34 16.17 28.83
N GLU A 381 7.08 16.17 29.94
CA GLU A 381 7.14 15.02 30.85
C GLU A 381 5.79 14.73 31.49
N ASN A 382 5.50 13.44 31.73
CA ASN A 382 4.27 12.97 32.39
C ASN A 382 2.95 13.47 31.75
N ALA A 383 2.99 13.94 30.52
CA ALA A 383 1.82 14.45 29.83
C ALA A 383 0.85 13.33 29.43
N ARG A 384 -0.44 13.54 29.70
CA ARG A 384 -1.54 12.68 29.24
C ARG A 384 -2.44 13.45 28.29
N THR A 385 -3.02 12.80 27.27
CA THR A 385 -3.99 13.51 26.41
C THR A 385 -5.30 13.70 27.16
N LEU A 386 -6.02 14.78 26.88
CA LEU A 386 -7.30 15.07 27.53
C LEU A 386 -8.38 14.01 27.22
N LEU A 387 -8.21 13.23 26.14
CA LEU A 387 -9.05 12.06 25.85
C LEU A 387 -8.75 10.87 26.79
N SER A 388 -7.50 10.72 27.24
CA SER A 388 -7.04 9.57 28.02
C SER A 388 -7.24 9.70 29.53
N VAL A 389 -7.48 10.91 30.02
CA VAL A 389 -7.74 11.18 31.45
C VAL A 389 -9.17 10.79 31.84
N SER A 390 -9.41 10.64 33.14
CA SER A 390 -10.73 10.29 33.67
C SER A 390 -11.77 11.39 33.37
N PRO A 391 -13.08 11.08 33.33
CA PRO A 391 -14.12 12.08 33.15
C PRO A 391 -14.05 13.23 34.17
N GLU A 392 -13.71 12.94 35.42
CA GLU A 392 -13.58 13.93 36.50
C GLU A 392 -12.38 14.86 36.28
N GLU A 393 -11.21 14.29 35.96
CA GLU A 393 -10.01 15.07 35.60
C GLU A 393 -10.29 15.93 34.37
N ARG A 394 -10.98 15.39 33.36
CA ARG A 394 -11.37 16.11 32.15
C ARG A 394 -12.33 17.26 32.46
N GLN A 395 -13.31 17.02 33.30
CA GLN A 395 -14.31 18.02 33.72
C GLN A 395 -13.63 19.20 34.42
N ALA A 396 -12.64 18.93 35.28
CA ALA A 396 -11.86 19.96 35.95
C ALA A 396 -11.08 20.87 34.97
N GLN A 397 -10.74 20.36 33.78
CA GLN A 397 -9.99 21.07 32.74
C GLN A 397 -10.87 21.80 31.71
N LEU A 398 -12.20 21.68 31.78
CA LEU A 398 -13.11 22.35 30.85
C LEU A 398 -12.97 23.88 30.82
N PRO A 399 -12.81 24.60 31.95
CA PRO A 399 -12.57 26.04 31.92
C PRO A 399 -11.35 26.42 31.07
N ALA A 400 -10.21 25.76 31.32
CA ALA A 400 -8.96 26.02 30.62
C ALA A 400 -9.05 25.65 29.13
N LEU A 401 -9.73 24.55 28.79
CA LEU A 401 -9.97 24.13 27.42
C LEU A 401 -10.78 25.16 26.63
N PHE A 402 -11.92 25.60 27.17
CA PHE A 402 -12.80 26.56 26.50
C PHE A 402 -12.18 27.96 26.41
N GLU A 403 -11.41 28.37 27.42
CA GLU A 403 -10.61 29.59 27.39
C GLU A 403 -9.54 29.53 26.29
N MET A 404 -8.82 28.42 26.16
CA MET A 404 -7.82 28.23 25.11
C MET A 404 -8.44 28.33 23.70
N VAL A 405 -9.63 27.74 23.50
CA VAL A 405 -10.38 27.82 22.24
C VAL A 405 -10.89 29.25 21.99
N ALA A 406 -11.37 29.95 23.02
CA ALA A 406 -11.75 31.35 22.92
C ALA A 406 -10.58 32.24 22.51
N LYS A 407 -9.41 32.08 23.15
CA LYS A 407 -8.16 32.80 22.82
C LYS A 407 -7.77 32.63 21.35
N LEU A 408 -7.75 31.39 20.84
CA LEU A 408 -7.51 31.13 19.42
C LEU A 408 -8.51 31.86 18.53
N HIS A 409 -9.80 31.70 18.83
CA HIS A 409 -10.85 32.27 18.00
C HIS A 409 -10.90 33.80 18.03
N ILE A 410 -10.60 34.44 19.16
CA ILE A 410 -10.47 35.90 19.28
C ILE A 410 -9.30 36.39 18.41
N HIS A 411 -8.23 35.60 18.31
CA HIS A 411 -7.08 35.87 17.44
C HIS A 411 -7.30 35.47 15.96
N GLY A 412 -8.53 35.12 15.58
CA GLY A 412 -8.85 34.71 14.20
C GLY A 412 -8.30 33.33 13.81
N ALA A 413 -7.80 32.58 14.79
CA ALA A 413 -7.17 31.28 14.63
C ALA A 413 -8.10 30.15 15.08
N TYR A 414 -7.93 28.95 14.53
CA TYR A 414 -8.66 27.74 14.95
C TYR A 414 -7.88 26.49 14.56
N GLN A 415 -8.10 25.40 15.29
CA GLN A 415 -7.57 24.10 14.93
C GLN A 415 -8.52 23.39 13.96
N SER A 416 -8.07 23.13 12.74
CA SER A 416 -8.96 22.59 11.70
C SER A 416 -9.33 21.12 11.86
N ASP A 417 -8.64 20.40 12.75
CA ASP A 417 -8.92 19.03 13.19
C ASP A 417 -8.86 19.00 14.74
N ILE A 418 -9.71 19.80 15.39
CA ILE A 418 -9.77 19.89 16.85
C ILE A 418 -10.25 18.55 17.44
N HIS A 419 -9.51 18.02 18.42
CA HIS A 419 -9.77 16.74 19.07
C HIS A 419 -9.19 16.75 20.48
N LEU A 420 -9.78 16.01 21.42
CA LEU A 420 -9.28 15.90 22.80
C LEU A 420 -7.86 15.32 22.90
N ASP A 421 -7.38 14.59 21.88
CA ASP A 421 -6.01 14.09 21.81
C ASP A 421 -4.96 15.17 21.50
N ASN A 422 -5.41 16.34 21.02
CA ASN A 422 -4.51 17.45 20.71
C ASN A 422 -4.28 18.39 21.91
N PHE A 423 -4.84 18.07 23.07
CA PHE A 423 -4.64 18.79 24.32
C PHE A 423 -3.91 17.86 25.29
N LEU A 424 -2.71 18.23 25.69
CA LEU A 424 -1.92 17.52 26.68
C LEU A 424 -2.12 18.17 28.04
N LEU A 425 -2.38 17.37 29.08
CA LEU A 425 -2.41 17.77 30.47
C LEU A 425 -1.12 17.32 31.14
N ALA A 426 -0.36 18.26 31.70
CA ALA A 426 0.84 18.01 32.50
C ALA A 426 0.88 19.03 33.64
N ASP A 427 1.14 18.57 34.87
CA ASP A 427 1.25 19.43 36.05
C ASP A 427 0.09 20.42 36.26
N GLY A 428 -1.12 20.02 35.87
CA GLY A 428 -2.35 20.84 35.98
C GLY A 428 -2.56 21.84 34.84
N GLU A 429 -1.63 21.93 33.88
CA GLU A 429 -1.66 22.86 32.76
C GLU A 429 -1.99 22.15 31.43
N LEU A 430 -2.78 22.82 30.58
CA LEU A 430 -3.10 22.34 29.23
C LEU A 430 -2.13 22.88 28.19
N TYR A 431 -1.60 22.02 27.34
CA TYR A 431 -0.76 22.35 26.19
C TYR A 431 -1.43 21.94 24.88
N LEU A 432 -1.43 22.84 23.90
CA LEU A 432 -1.95 22.53 22.57
C LEU A 432 -0.85 21.92 21.68
N ILE A 433 -1.15 20.79 21.05
CA ILE A 433 -0.27 20.11 20.09
C ILE A 433 -0.91 19.99 18.69
N ASP A 434 -0.22 19.32 17.77
CA ASP A 434 -0.59 19.21 16.34
C ASP A 434 -0.78 20.58 15.65
N LEU A 435 0.20 21.46 15.85
CA LEU A 435 0.17 22.86 15.41
C LEU A 435 0.05 23.02 13.89
N GLY A 436 0.50 22.04 13.10
CA GLY A 436 0.27 22.01 11.65
C GLY A 436 -1.19 22.02 11.20
N SER A 437 -2.15 21.80 12.10
CA SER A 437 -3.59 21.88 11.84
C SER A 437 -4.20 23.26 12.15
N ILE A 438 -3.44 24.15 12.79
CA ILE A 438 -3.85 25.53 13.10
C ILE A 438 -3.95 26.34 11.81
N LYS A 439 -5.02 27.11 11.70
CA LYS A 439 -5.28 28.00 10.58
C LYS A 439 -5.73 29.35 11.10
N GLN A 440 -5.34 30.41 10.39
CA GLN A 440 -5.84 31.76 10.64
C GLN A 440 -6.72 32.19 9.47
N GLN A 441 -7.82 32.89 9.76
CA GLN A 441 -8.67 33.46 8.72
C GLN A 441 -8.17 34.85 8.31
N GLU A 442 -8.19 35.80 9.24
CA GLU A 442 -7.71 37.16 9.04
C GLU A 442 -6.93 37.60 10.28
N VAL A 443 -5.81 38.29 10.05
CA VAL A 443 -4.95 38.77 11.14
C VAL A 443 -5.61 40.00 11.76
N GLY A 444 -5.71 40.04 13.09
CA GLY A 444 -6.29 41.17 13.83
C GLY A 444 -7.82 41.19 13.88
N GLN A 445 -8.51 40.20 13.29
CA GLN A 445 -9.95 40.04 13.43
C GLN A 445 -10.30 38.67 14.05
N GLY A 446 -11.31 38.66 14.91
CA GLY A 446 -11.85 37.43 15.46
C GLY A 446 -12.46 36.53 14.40
N LEU A 447 -12.46 35.23 14.65
CA LEU A 447 -12.99 34.24 13.72
C LEU A 447 -14.49 34.46 13.48
N GLY A 448 -14.93 34.54 12.22
CA GLY A 448 -16.33 34.83 11.90
C GLY A 448 -17.33 33.86 12.56
N PRO A 449 -18.55 34.30 12.94
CA PRO A 449 -19.49 33.54 13.77
C PRO A 449 -19.76 32.11 13.27
N LYS A 450 -20.05 31.97 11.98
CA LYS A 450 -20.33 30.67 11.37
C LYS A 450 -19.19 29.66 11.57
N LYS A 451 -17.94 30.11 11.49
CA LYS A 451 -16.77 29.23 11.49
C LYS A 451 -16.34 28.87 12.90
N SER A 452 -16.50 29.79 13.84
CA SER A 452 -16.30 29.50 15.25
C SER A 452 -17.33 28.55 15.81
N LEU A 453 -18.61 28.71 15.44
CA LEU A 453 -19.65 27.75 15.83
C LEU A 453 -19.36 26.37 15.29
N GLN A 454 -18.91 26.27 14.03
CA GLN A 454 -18.50 24.99 13.46
C GLN A 454 -17.30 24.37 14.18
N ASN A 455 -16.30 25.17 14.57
CA ASN A 455 -15.13 24.64 15.26
C ASN A 455 -15.46 24.24 16.70
N LEU A 456 -16.25 25.03 17.42
CA LEU A 456 -16.74 24.69 18.75
C LEU A 456 -17.61 23.43 18.72
N ALA A 457 -18.51 23.31 17.74
CA ALA A 457 -19.33 22.12 17.58
C ALA A 457 -18.49 20.87 17.25
N HIS A 458 -17.37 21.03 16.55
CA HIS A 458 -16.41 19.94 16.34
C HIS A 458 -15.79 19.47 17.67
N LEU A 459 -15.36 20.40 18.53
CA LEU A 459 -14.85 20.05 19.86
C LEU A 459 -15.92 19.40 20.73
N VAL A 460 -17.11 19.98 20.81
CA VAL A 460 -18.21 19.46 21.65
C VAL A 460 -18.64 18.05 21.22
N SER A 461 -18.59 17.75 19.91
CA SER A 461 -18.88 16.40 19.41
C SER A 461 -17.84 15.34 19.76
N GLU A 462 -16.74 15.71 20.41
CA GLU A 462 -15.73 14.77 20.91
C GLU A 462 -16.11 14.14 22.25
N PHE A 463 -16.97 14.80 23.03
CA PHE A 463 -17.46 14.35 24.33
C PHE A 463 -18.60 13.33 24.21
N SER A 464 -18.77 12.48 25.22
CA SER A 464 -19.91 11.57 25.34
C SER A 464 -21.24 12.33 25.49
N PRO A 465 -22.40 11.71 25.19
CA PRO A 465 -23.70 12.36 25.41
C PRO A 465 -23.92 12.85 26.85
N GLU A 466 -23.43 12.10 27.83
CA GLU A 466 -23.51 12.48 29.26
C GLU A 466 -22.66 13.71 29.57
N GLU A 467 -21.40 13.73 29.13
CA GLU A 467 -20.54 14.91 29.28
C GLU A 467 -21.10 16.12 28.53
N GLN A 468 -21.67 15.93 27.34
CA GLN A 468 -22.26 17.03 26.56
C GLN A 468 -23.38 17.75 27.34
N ALA A 469 -24.15 17.02 28.16
CA ALA A 469 -25.21 17.61 28.99
C ALA A 469 -24.67 18.59 30.04
N THR A 470 -23.40 18.45 30.45
CA THR A 470 -22.76 19.32 31.44
C THR A 470 -21.98 20.48 30.81
N LEU A 471 -21.89 20.58 29.47
CA LEU A 471 -21.03 21.57 28.81
C LEU A 471 -21.65 22.98 28.72
N THR A 472 -22.95 23.14 28.94
CA THR A 472 -23.66 24.41 28.74
C THR A 472 -23.04 25.61 29.46
N PRO A 473 -22.63 25.54 30.74
CA PRO A 473 -22.01 26.68 31.43
C PRO A 473 -20.70 27.14 30.78
N TYR A 474 -19.89 26.21 30.27
CA TYR A 474 -18.61 26.52 29.63
C TYR A 474 -18.80 27.09 28.21
N ILE A 475 -19.84 26.64 27.51
CA ILE A 475 -20.24 27.23 26.23
C ILE A 475 -20.67 28.68 26.46
N GLU A 476 -21.51 28.95 27.46
CA GLU A 476 -21.94 30.32 27.82
C GLU A 476 -20.74 31.21 28.18
N GLN A 477 -19.81 30.70 28.98
CA GLN A 477 -18.57 31.40 29.31
C GLN A 477 -17.74 31.71 28.06
N TYR A 478 -17.59 30.75 27.14
CA TYR A 478 -16.90 30.95 25.86
C TYR A 478 -17.56 32.05 25.01
N TYR A 479 -18.90 32.09 24.94
CA TYR A 479 -19.61 33.16 24.23
C TYR A 479 -19.34 34.53 24.87
N GLY A 480 -19.35 34.60 26.21
CA GLY A 480 -19.04 35.82 26.96
C GLY A 480 -17.65 36.37 26.68
N GLN A 481 -16.62 35.51 26.68
CA GLN A 481 -15.24 35.90 26.35
C GLN A 481 -15.13 36.49 24.93
N ARG A 482 -15.99 36.04 24.03
CA ARG A 482 -16.07 36.50 22.64
C ARG A 482 -16.98 37.70 22.43
N ARG A 483 -17.51 38.29 23.51
CA ARG A 483 -18.47 39.40 23.49
C ARG A 483 -19.73 39.07 22.67
N SER A 484 -20.22 37.83 22.82
CA SER A 484 -21.42 37.30 22.18
C SER A 484 -22.35 36.66 23.22
N VAL A 485 -23.58 36.31 22.83
CA VAL A 485 -24.63 35.80 23.74
C VAL A 485 -25.16 34.46 23.24
N TYR A 486 -25.25 33.47 24.14
CA TYR A 486 -25.79 32.14 23.83
C TYR A 486 -27.32 32.08 23.99
N ASN A 487 -28.03 32.85 23.16
CA ASN A 487 -29.50 32.89 23.15
C ASN A 487 -30.11 31.65 22.48
N ASP A 488 -31.45 31.54 22.48
CA ASP A 488 -32.15 30.35 21.96
C ASP A 488 -31.96 30.12 20.46
N SER A 489 -31.78 31.18 19.68
CA SER A 489 -31.43 31.07 18.25
C SER A 489 -30.05 30.46 18.07
N GLU A 490 -29.06 30.93 18.83
CA GLU A 490 -27.69 30.40 18.85
C GLU A 490 -27.66 28.94 19.31
N LYS A 491 -28.43 28.57 20.36
CA LYS A 491 -28.59 27.18 20.81
C LYS A 491 -29.09 26.27 19.69
N LEU A 492 -30.11 26.70 18.95
CA LEU A 492 -30.67 25.93 17.83
C LEU A 492 -29.66 25.75 16.69
N PHE A 493 -28.94 26.82 16.32
CA PHE A 493 -27.88 26.74 15.31
C PHE A 493 -26.72 25.85 15.76
N PHE A 494 -26.32 25.97 17.03
CA PHE A 494 -25.24 25.19 17.61
C PHE A 494 -25.57 23.69 17.62
N ALA A 495 -26.77 23.31 18.07
CA ALA A 495 -27.24 21.93 18.04
C ALA A 495 -27.21 21.34 16.61
N LYS A 496 -27.60 22.13 15.60
CA LYS A 496 -27.50 21.72 14.18
C LYS A 496 -26.05 21.49 13.75
N TYR A 497 -25.10 22.32 14.19
CA TYR A 497 -23.69 22.12 13.90
C TYR A 497 -23.10 20.93 14.66
N CYS A 498 -23.49 20.69 15.91
CA CYS A 498 -23.09 19.50 16.69
C CYS A 498 -23.54 18.22 15.99
N LYS A 499 -24.81 18.14 15.56
CA LYS A 499 -25.31 16.99 14.77
C LYS A 499 -24.49 16.78 13.49
N LYS A 500 -24.16 17.86 12.76
CA LYS A 500 -23.33 17.77 11.56
C LYS A 500 -21.89 17.35 11.86
N ALA A 501 -21.32 17.82 12.97
CA ALA A 501 -19.99 17.46 13.43
C ALA A 501 -19.92 15.98 13.83
N TRP A 502 -20.89 15.49 14.61
CA TRP A 502 -21.07 14.09 14.96
C TRP A 502 -21.14 13.18 13.73
N GLN A 503 -22.02 13.50 12.78
CA GLN A 503 -22.14 12.72 11.54
C GLN A 503 -20.84 12.71 10.71
N ARG A 504 -20.08 13.82 10.73
CA ARG A 504 -18.76 13.88 10.11
C ARG A 504 -17.74 13.01 10.87
N ARG A 505 -17.76 13.01 12.20
CA ARG A 505 -16.91 12.19 13.08
C ARG A 505 -17.15 10.71 12.83
N LYS A 506 -18.41 10.25 12.93
CA LYS A 506 -18.87 8.90 12.57
C LYS A 506 -18.34 8.46 11.20
N ARG A 507 -18.61 9.26 10.15
CA ARG A 507 -18.14 8.96 8.79
C ARG A 507 -16.61 8.89 8.68
N ASN A 508 -15.90 9.78 9.36
CA ASN A 508 -14.43 9.81 9.34
C ASN A 508 -13.84 8.60 10.08
N TYR A 509 -14.43 8.22 11.21
CA TYR A 509 -14.08 7.03 11.98
C TYR A 509 -14.25 5.77 11.12
N LEU A 510 -15.43 5.57 10.50
CA LEU A 510 -15.68 4.41 9.64
C LEU A 510 -14.75 4.35 8.43
N LYS A 511 -14.44 5.49 7.80
CA LYS A 511 -13.44 5.54 6.72
C LYS A 511 -12.03 5.18 7.19
N LYS A 512 -11.69 5.39 8.47
CA LYS A 512 -10.38 5.01 9.03
C LYS A 512 -10.21 3.49 9.13
N GLN A 513 -11.31 2.72 9.19
CA GLN A 513 -11.27 1.26 9.35
C GLN A 513 -10.75 0.50 8.11
N PHE A 514 -10.62 1.17 6.96
CA PHE A 514 -10.06 0.59 5.72
C PHE A 514 -8.74 1.25 5.30
N ARG A 515 -7.95 1.70 6.27
CA ARG A 515 -6.60 2.23 6.04
C ARG A 515 -5.70 2.00 7.25
N ASN A 516 -4.40 2.03 7.01
CA ASN A 516 -3.43 1.97 8.10
C ASN A 516 -3.58 3.17 9.03
N CYS A 517 -3.85 2.91 10.30
CA CYS A 517 -3.92 3.92 11.36
C CYS A 517 -3.42 3.35 12.70
N THR A 518 -3.59 4.11 13.78
CA THR A 518 -3.20 3.74 15.15
C THR A 518 -4.01 2.56 15.68
N MET A 519 -5.26 2.43 15.26
CA MET A 519 -6.12 1.30 15.67
C MET A 519 -6.02 0.11 14.72
N THR A 520 -5.81 0.35 13.43
CA THR A 520 -6.00 -0.67 12.39
C THR A 520 -4.74 -0.87 11.56
N CYS A 521 -4.28 -2.12 11.46
CA CYS A 521 -3.37 -2.58 10.41
C CYS A 521 -4.22 -2.97 9.19
N TYR A 522 -3.93 -2.39 8.03
CA TYR A 522 -4.68 -2.59 6.80
C TYR A 522 -3.76 -2.95 5.65
N GLN A 523 -4.09 -4.03 4.95
CA GLN A 523 -3.36 -4.51 3.79
C GLN A 523 -4.32 -4.68 2.61
N SER A 524 -3.87 -4.31 1.42
CA SER A 524 -4.63 -4.54 0.20
C SER A 524 -3.71 -4.81 -0.98
N SER A 525 -4.01 -5.90 -1.67
CA SER A 525 -3.37 -6.37 -2.88
C SER A 525 -4.45 -6.75 -3.92
N PRO A 526 -4.06 -7.05 -5.17
CA PRO A 526 -4.99 -7.59 -6.16
C PRO A 526 -5.61 -8.94 -5.77
N THR A 527 -4.95 -9.71 -4.88
CA THR A 527 -5.36 -11.06 -4.46
C THR A 527 -5.99 -11.09 -3.08
N GLN A 528 -5.90 -10.01 -2.30
CA GLN A 528 -6.40 -9.99 -0.93
C GLN A 528 -6.67 -8.58 -0.42
N GLN A 529 -7.59 -8.46 0.52
CA GLN A 529 -7.74 -7.30 1.39
C GLN A 529 -7.91 -7.80 2.82
N SER A 530 -7.28 -7.16 3.79
CA SER A 530 -7.46 -7.48 5.20
C SER A 530 -7.32 -6.23 6.07
N ALA A 531 -8.02 -6.24 7.20
CA ALA A 531 -7.85 -5.27 8.27
C ALA A 531 -7.89 -6.00 9.61
N PHE A 532 -7.01 -5.61 10.52
CA PHE A 532 -6.97 -6.14 11.87
C PHE A 532 -6.75 -5.01 12.86
N ARG A 533 -7.22 -5.16 14.09
CA ARG A 533 -6.78 -4.26 15.16
C ARG A 533 -5.28 -4.43 15.42
N ARG A 534 -4.59 -3.36 15.77
CA ARG A 534 -3.13 -3.39 16.04
C ARG A 534 -2.76 -4.13 17.32
N ASP A 535 -3.63 -4.07 18.33
CA ASP A 535 -3.49 -4.83 19.58
C ASP A 535 -3.79 -6.33 19.40
N PHE A 536 -4.28 -6.73 18.22
CA PHE A 536 -4.38 -8.12 17.82
C PHE A 536 -3.09 -8.57 17.12
N LEU A 537 -2.47 -9.63 17.65
CA LEU A 537 -1.19 -10.21 17.17
C LEU A 537 -0.05 -9.19 17.04
N ASN A 538 -0.06 -8.12 17.84
CA ASN A 538 0.90 -7.01 17.77
C ASN A 538 1.09 -6.43 16.35
N GLY A 539 0.08 -6.57 15.47
CA GLY A 539 0.13 -6.15 14.08
C GLY A 539 0.79 -7.13 13.10
N GLU A 540 1.37 -8.24 13.58
CA GLU A 540 1.95 -9.31 12.76
C GLU A 540 0.86 -10.29 12.33
N THR A 541 0.23 -9.98 11.19
CA THR A 541 -1.01 -10.66 10.74
C THR A 541 -0.82 -11.51 9.49
N VAL A 542 0.38 -11.54 8.92
CA VAL A 542 0.67 -12.27 7.67
C VAL A 542 0.49 -13.78 7.88
N GLU A 543 1.12 -14.34 8.91
CA GLU A 543 1.03 -15.77 9.21
C GLU A 543 -0.41 -16.20 9.55
N PHE A 544 -1.13 -15.38 10.33
CA PHE A 544 -2.55 -15.62 10.64
C PHE A 544 -3.43 -15.68 9.39
N VAL A 545 -3.20 -14.76 8.45
CA VAL A 545 -3.92 -14.74 7.17
C VAL A 545 -3.60 -15.98 6.35
N ASP A 546 -2.33 -16.34 6.24
CA ASP A 546 -1.88 -17.46 5.40
C ASP A 546 -2.40 -18.80 5.95
N ASN A 547 -2.53 -18.91 7.28
CA ASN A 547 -3.02 -20.11 7.98
C ASN A 547 -4.55 -20.14 8.21
N ILE A 548 -5.32 -19.17 7.68
CA ILE A 548 -6.75 -19.04 8.01
C ILE A 548 -7.60 -20.28 7.69
N GLU A 549 -7.28 -21.00 6.60
CA GLU A 549 -8.02 -22.22 6.23
C GLU A 549 -7.72 -23.38 7.19
N GLN A 550 -6.48 -23.46 7.68
CA GLN A 550 -6.07 -24.47 8.65
C GLN A 550 -6.78 -24.21 9.98
N LEU A 551 -6.81 -22.95 10.44
CA LEU A 551 -7.58 -22.54 11.62
C LEU A 551 -9.07 -22.85 11.48
N MET A 552 -9.64 -22.68 10.28
CA MET A 552 -11.03 -23.06 10.01
C MET A 552 -11.28 -24.57 10.07
N ALA A 553 -10.27 -25.41 9.79
CA ALA A 553 -10.38 -26.87 9.79
C ALA A 553 -10.16 -27.45 11.19
N ASP A 554 -9.23 -26.87 11.95
CA ASP A 554 -8.86 -27.35 13.30
C ASP A 554 -9.76 -26.77 14.40
N GLY A 555 -10.54 -25.74 14.10
CA GLY A 555 -11.40 -25.05 15.07
C GLY A 555 -12.63 -25.85 15.49
N GLU A 556 -13.08 -25.61 16.72
CA GLU A 556 -14.32 -26.18 17.26
C GLU A 556 -15.53 -25.57 16.53
N PRO A 557 -16.36 -26.36 15.84
CA PRO A 557 -17.48 -25.83 15.07
C PRO A 557 -18.58 -25.30 15.99
N LEU A 558 -18.93 -24.02 15.82
CA LEU A 558 -20.08 -23.40 16.48
C LEU A 558 -21.32 -23.43 15.58
N LYS A 559 -21.12 -23.31 14.25
CA LYS A 559 -22.21 -23.33 13.27
C LYS A 559 -21.73 -23.79 11.91
N GLU A 560 -22.30 -24.90 11.42
CA GLU A 560 -22.09 -25.38 10.06
C GLU A 560 -23.30 -25.05 9.19
N GLY A 561 -23.23 -23.94 8.45
CA GLY A 561 -24.31 -23.48 7.60
C GLY A 561 -23.94 -23.38 6.12
N ASN A 562 -24.94 -23.59 5.26
CA ASN A 562 -24.84 -23.33 3.81
C ASN A 562 -24.49 -21.87 3.48
N SER A 563 -24.85 -20.92 4.35
CA SER A 563 -24.59 -19.49 4.17
C SER A 563 -23.25 -19.02 4.77
N ALA A 564 -22.83 -19.63 5.87
CA ALA A 564 -21.60 -19.32 6.59
C ALA A 564 -21.20 -20.49 7.49
N THR A 565 -19.90 -20.66 7.67
CA THR A 565 -19.30 -21.60 8.64
C THR A 565 -18.69 -20.78 9.78
N VAL A 566 -18.92 -21.15 11.03
CA VAL A 566 -18.41 -20.46 12.21
C VAL A 566 -17.67 -21.45 13.09
N VAL A 567 -16.43 -21.13 13.45
CA VAL A 567 -15.60 -21.93 14.35
C VAL A 567 -15.04 -21.08 15.48
N LYS A 568 -14.79 -21.71 16.63
CA LYS A 568 -14.04 -21.17 17.76
C LYS A 568 -12.61 -21.72 17.72
N VAL A 569 -11.63 -20.84 17.86
CA VAL A 569 -10.20 -21.23 17.91
C VAL A 569 -9.48 -20.43 18.99
N GLU A 570 -8.41 -21.00 19.52
CA GLU A 570 -7.48 -20.29 20.40
C GLU A 570 -6.25 -19.84 19.60
N VAL A 571 -5.96 -18.54 19.62
CA VAL A 571 -4.80 -17.96 18.93
C VAL A 571 -4.11 -16.97 19.85
N ALA A 572 -2.81 -17.18 20.08
CA ALA A 572 -1.99 -16.35 20.96
C ALA A 572 -2.61 -16.14 22.37
N GLY A 573 -3.19 -17.20 22.95
CA GLY A 573 -3.83 -17.18 24.26
C GLY A 573 -5.18 -16.46 24.32
N LYS A 574 -5.78 -16.13 23.16
CA LYS A 574 -7.12 -15.52 23.06
C LYS A 574 -8.07 -16.47 22.35
N GLN A 575 -9.25 -16.67 22.92
CA GLN A 575 -10.35 -17.36 22.25
C GLN A 575 -11.02 -16.41 21.26
N ILE A 576 -11.09 -16.83 19.99
CA ILE A 576 -11.66 -16.03 18.90
C ILE A 576 -12.67 -16.85 18.11
N VAL A 577 -13.58 -16.14 17.45
CA VAL A 577 -14.55 -16.72 16.52
C VAL A 577 -14.18 -16.30 15.11
N ILE A 578 -14.13 -17.29 14.20
CA ILE A 578 -13.91 -17.06 12.77
C ILE A 578 -15.18 -17.43 12.01
N LYS A 579 -15.81 -16.43 11.38
CA LYS A 579 -16.98 -16.59 10.52
C LYS A 579 -16.57 -16.53 9.05
N ARG A 580 -16.60 -17.67 8.36
CA ARG A 580 -16.38 -17.78 6.90
C ARG A 580 -17.69 -17.63 6.14
N TYR A 581 -17.74 -16.70 5.21
CA TYR A 581 -18.90 -16.50 4.33
C TYR A 581 -18.78 -17.35 3.06
N ASN A 582 -19.64 -18.36 2.95
CA ASN A 582 -19.60 -19.31 1.84
C ASN A 582 -20.25 -18.73 0.56
N MET A 583 -19.65 -19.01 -0.59
CA MET A 583 -20.24 -18.70 -1.90
C MET A 583 -21.12 -19.86 -2.36
N LYS A 584 -22.43 -19.62 -2.47
CA LYS A 584 -23.43 -20.68 -2.75
C LYS A 584 -23.43 -21.18 -4.20
N SER A 585 -23.07 -20.35 -5.18
CA SER A 585 -23.07 -20.72 -6.61
C SER A 585 -22.31 -19.70 -7.48
N THR A 586 -22.04 -20.05 -8.75
CA THR A 586 -21.43 -19.17 -9.76
C THR A 586 -22.30 -17.93 -10.05
N GLY A 587 -23.62 -18.07 -10.08
CA GLY A 587 -24.56 -16.94 -10.23
C GLY A 587 -24.55 -16.01 -9.00
N HIS A 588 -24.45 -16.58 -7.79
CA HIS A 588 -24.28 -15.80 -6.56
C HIS A 588 -22.94 -15.05 -6.54
N PHE A 589 -21.87 -15.69 -7.01
CA PHE A 589 -20.55 -15.08 -7.17
C PHE A 589 -20.60 -13.85 -8.10
N LEU A 590 -21.20 -13.96 -9.29
CA LEU A 590 -21.30 -12.84 -10.24
C LEU A 590 -22.06 -11.63 -9.68
N ARG A 591 -23.09 -11.83 -8.86
CA ARG A 591 -23.87 -10.74 -8.24
C ARG A 591 -23.11 -10.05 -7.09
N ARG A 592 -22.22 -10.76 -6.40
CA ARG A 592 -21.59 -10.31 -5.16
C ARG A 592 -20.13 -9.87 -5.31
N CYS A 593 -19.39 -10.37 -6.29
CA CYS A 593 -17.95 -10.17 -6.41
C CYS A 593 -17.52 -8.69 -6.54
N LEU A 594 -18.41 -7.80 -7.02
CA LEU A 594 -18.18 -6.36 -7.16
C LEU A 594 -18.61 -5.53 -5.94
N ARG A 595 -19.42 -6.08 -5.04
CA ARG A 595 -19.88 -5.41 -3.80
C ARG A 595 -18.89 -5.65 -2.66
N PRO A 596 -18.82 -4.79 -1.62
CA PRO A 596 -18.07 -5.09 -0.41
C PRO A 596 -18.41 -6.50 0.12
N SER A 597 -17.41 -7.27 0.55
CA SER A 597 -17.66 -8.59 1.14
C SER A 597 -18.46 -8.47 2.43
N ARG A 598 -19.21 -9.52 2.77
CA ARG A 598 -19.97 -9.58 4.02
C ARG A 598 -19.08 -9.40 5.24
N ALA A 599 -17.87 -9.96 5.22
CA ALA A 599 -16.89 -9.72 6.27
C ALA A 599 -16.45 -8.26 6.39
N ALA A 600 -16.23 -7.56 5.26
CA ALA A 600 -15.92 -6.13 5.28
C ALA A 600 -17.10 -5.29 5.79
N VAL A 601 -18.34 -5.69 5.50
CA VAL A 601 -19.56 -5.06 6.03
C VAL A 601 -19.67 -5.30 7.54
N SER A 602 -19.52 -6.54 8.01
CA SER A 602 -19.52 -6.86 9.44
C SER A 602 -18.40 -6.16 10.20
N TRP A 603 -17.20 -6.07 9.63
CA TRP A 603 -16.10 -5.27 10.19
C TRP A 603 -16.49 -3.80 10.35
N LEU A 604 -17.08 -3.21 9.32
CA LEU A 604 -17.53 -1.81 9.37
C LEU A 604 -18.62 -1.60 10.42
N ASN A 605 -19.59 -2.51 10.47
CA ASN A 605 -20.76 -2.43 11.34
C ASN A 605 -20.41 -2.71 12.81
N ALA A 606 -19.52 -3.67 13.09
CA ALA A 606 -19.04 -3.93 14.46
C ALA A 606 -18.29 -2.72 15.03
N ASN A 607 -17.38 -2.14 14.23
CA ASN A 607 -16.70 -0.91 14.65
C ASN A 607 -17.67 0.29 14.76
N LEU A 608 -18.75 0.32 13.98
CA LEU A 608 -19.80 1.33 14.15
C LEU A 608 -20.53 1.16 15.49
N LEU A 609 -20.94 -0.05 15.85
CA LEU A 609 -21.61 -0.31 17.13
C LEU A 609 -20.69 0.05 18.30
N GLU A 610 -19.42 -0.35 18.25
CA GLU A 610 -18.43 0.04 19.27
C GLU A 610 -18.24 1.56 19.36
N PHE A 611 -18.21 2.27 18.23
CA PHE A 611 -18.17 3.74 18.21
C PHE A 611 -19.40 4.39 18.87
N LEU A 612 -20.56 3.73 18.79
CA LEU A 612 -21.81 4.18 19.39
C LEU A 612 -22.00 3.70 20.84
N GLY A 613 -21.10 2.87 21.36
CA GLY A 613 -21.27 2.23 22.67
C GLY A 613 -22.35 1.14 22.69
N VAL A 614 -22.78 0.63 21.52
CA VAL A 614 -23.71 -0.49 21.43
C VAL A 614 -22.92 -1.80 21.57
N PRO A 615 -23.20 -2.65 22.57
CA PRO A 615 -22.45 -3.88 22.79
C PRO A 615 -22.54 -4.87 21.62
N THR A 616 -21.41 -5.42 21.22
CA THR A 616 -21.28 -6.46 20.19
C THR A 616 -19.97 -7.23 20.40
N ALA A 617 -19.83 -8.39 19.77
CA ALA A 617 -18.58 -9.15 19.77
C ALA A 617 -17.43 -8.27 19.24
N LYS A 618 -16.37 -8.12 20.04
CA LYS A 618 -15.25 -7.22 19.72
C LYS A 618 -14.64 -7.59 18.36
N PRO A 619 -14.64 -6.69 17.37
CA PRO A 619 -14.12 -7.00 16.04
C PRO A 619 -12.58 -7.01 16.06
N LEU A 620 -11.96 -8.16 15.80
CA LEU A 620 -10.52 -8.32 15.77
C LEU A 620 -9.94 -8.14 14.37
N GLY A 621 -10.67 -8.57 13.33
CA GLY A 621 -10.26 -8.35 11.95
C GLY A 621 -11.22 -8.89 10.89
N PHE A 622 -10.86 -8.66 9.64
CA PHE A 622 -11.45 -9.34 8.49
C PHE A 622 -10.41 -9.68 7.44
N ILE A 623 -10.69 -10.73 6.67
CA ILE A 623 -9.90 -11.17 5.52
C ILE A 623 -10.85 -11.32 4.33
N GLU A 624 -10.47 -10.78 3.18
CA GLU A 624 -11.15 -10.92 1.90
C GLU A 624 -10.14 -11.42 0.88
N GLN A 625 -10.30 -12.65 0.40
CA GLN A 625 -9.50 -13.19 -0.68
C GLN A 625 -10.14 -12.83 -2.03
N ARG A 626 -9.29 -12.49 -3.00
CA ARG A 626 -9.67 -12.08 -4.34
C ARG A 626 -9.02 -12.98 -5.38
N GLN A 627 -9.80 -13.35 -6.39
CA GLN A 627 -9.31 -14.01 -7.59
C GLN A 627 -9.45 -13.02 -8.74
N PHE A 628 -8.33 -12.63 -9.35
CA PHE A 628 -8.29 -11.63 -10.43
C PHE A 628 -8.92 -10.27 -10.07
N GLY A 629 -8.81 -9.86 -8.79
CA GLY A 629 -9.44 -8.64 -8.27
C GLY A 629 -10.93 -8.76 -7.95
N LEU A 630 -11.56 -9.90 -8.27
CA LEU A 630 -12.95 -10.21 -7.89
C LEU A 630 -12.98 -10.89 -6.53
N ARG A 631 -13.90 -10.46 -5.66
CA ARG A 631 -14.02 -10.99 -4.30
C ARG A 631 -14.53 -12.42 -4.30
N HIS A 632 -13.87 -13.29 -3.55
CA HIS A 632 -14.15 -14.72 -3.49
C HIS A 632 -14.54 -15.16 -2.07
N ARG A 633 -13.57 -15.51 -1.22
CA ARG A 633 -13.77 -15.92 0.18
C ARG A 633 -13.61 -14.73 1.12
N ALA A 634 -14.37 -14.72 2.21
CA ALA A 634 -14.29 -13.68 3.20
C ALA A 634 -14.49 -14.24 4.62
N TYR A 635 -13.73 -13.71 5.57
CA TYR A 635 -13.66 -14.13 6.95
C TYR A 635 -13.81 -12.91 7.85
N PHE A 636 -14.71 -12.99 8.82
CA PHE A 636 -14.82 -12.00 9.89
C PHE A 636 -14.38 -12.64 11.19
N ILE A 637 -13.52 -11.94 11.93
CA ILE A 637 -12.88 -12.44 13.15
C ILE A 637 -13.28 -11.53 14.31
N THR A 638 -13.83 -12.14 15.35
CA THR A 638 -14.20 -11.46 16.60
C THR A 638 -13.61 -12.19 17.79
N GLU A 639 -13.59 -11.53 18.94
CA GLU A 639 -13.38 -12.21 20.21
C GLU A 639 -14.55 -13.18 20.47
N TYR A 640 -14.26 -14.32 21.11
CA TYR A 640 -15.31 -15.22 21.58
C TYR A 640 -15.98 -14.62 22.82
N MET A 641 -17.31 -14.76 22.89
CA MET A 641 -18.09 -14.35 24.05
C MET A 641 -18.77 -15.59 24.61
N GLU A 642 -18.55 -15.86 25.89
CA GLU A 642 -19.25 -16.90 26.63
C GLU A 642 -20.65 -16.37 27.01
N ALA A 643 -21.60 -16.58 26.11
CA ALA A 643 -22.95 -16.05 26.19
C ALA A 643 -23.92 -16.93 25.40
N ASP A 644 -25.16 -17.00 25.87
CA ASP A 644 -26.23 -17.75 25.24
C ASP A 644 -27.02 -16.87 24.26
N GLU A 645 -27.63 -17.48 23.24
CA GLU A 645 -28.62 -16.80 22.42
C GLU A 645 -29.81 -16.38 23.29
N LEU A 646 -30.28 -15.14 23.15
CA LEU A 646 -31.35 -14.57 23.97
C LEU A 646 -32.62 -15.43 23.94
N SER A 647 -32.95 -15.97 22.76
CA SER A 647 -34.08 -16.90 22.59
C SER A 647 -33.94 -18.18 23.40
N ALA A 648 -32.72 -18.71 23.54
CA ALA A 648 -32.47 -19.92 24.32
C ALA A 648 -32.53 -19.61 25.83
N ALA A 649 -31.86 -18.53 26.26
CA ALA A 649 -31.86 -18.11 27.65
C ALA A 649 -33.29 -17.80 28.15
N TYR A 650 -34.09 -17.07 27.38
CA TYR A 650 -35.44 -16.68 27.79
C TYR A 650 -36.50 -17.76 27.57
N ALA A 651 -36.14 -18.89 26.94
CA ALA A 651 -36.98 -20.08 26.98
C ALA A 651 -36.95 -20.75 28.36
N GLU A 652 -35.84 -20.59 29.09
CA GLU A 652 -35.60 -21.24 30.39
C GLU A 652 -35.85 -20.33 31.60
N ARG A 653 -35.73 -19.00 31.44
CA ARG A 653 -35.94 -18.01 32.51
C ARG A 653 -36.57 -16.71 32.00
N GLU A 654 -37.11 -15.91 32.91
CA GLU A 654 -37.58 -14.57 32.60
C GLU A 654 -36.41 -13.56 32.45
N PRO A 655 -36.59 -12.48 31.66
CA PRO A 655 -35.62 -11.39 31.55
C PRO A 655 -35.54 -10.59 32.85
N THR A 656 -34.33 -10.12 33.18
CA THR A 656 -34.12 -9.19 34.31
C THR A 656 -34.37 -7.74 33.88
N GLU A 657 -34.68 -6.86 34.83
CA GLU A 657 -34.86 -5.43 34.55
C GLU A 657 -33.61 -4.80 33.89
N GLN A 658 -32.41 -5.22 34.32
CA GLN A 658 -31.16 -4.74 33.75
C GLN A 658 -30.99 -5.14 32.28
N GLU A 659 -31.41 -6.35 31.90
CA GLU A 659 -31.37 -6.82 30.51
C GLU A 659 -32.38 -6.06 29.63
N LEU A 660 -33.59 -5.80 30.16
CA LEU A 660 -34.61 -5.02 29.47
C LEU A 660 -34.16 -3.57 29.23
N GLU A 661 -33.54 -2.93 30.21
CA GLU A 661 -33.02 -1.57 30.06
C GLU A 661 -31.86 -1.49 29.06
N GLN A 662 -30.99 -2.51 29.02
CA GLN A 662 -29.97 -2.63 27.97
C GLN A 662 -30.59 -2.78 26.58
N LEU A 663 -31.59 -3.66 26.41
CA LEU A 663 -32.30 -3.83 25.14
C LEU A 663 -32.95 -2.52 24.71
N LYS A 664 -33.67 -1.84 25.61
CA LYS A 664 -34.27 -0.53 25.35
C LYS A 664 -33.23 0.49 24.89
N THR A 665 -32.11 0.58 25.59
CA THR A 665 -30.99 1.46 25.23
C THR A 665 -30.45 1.15 23.83
N ILE A 666 -30.31 -0.14 23.48
CA ILE A 666 -29.88 -0.57 22.16
C ILE A 666 -30.88 -0.11 21.08
N PHE A 667 -32.18 -0.38 21.25
CA PHE A 667 -33.21 0.03 20.29
C PHE A 667 -33.28 1.55 20.13
N MET A 668 -33.25 2.31 21.24
CA MET A 668 -33.23 3.78 21.21
C MET A 668 -32.00 4.32 20.49
N THR A 669 -30.83 3.71 20.71
CA THR A 669 -29.59 4.12 20.05
C THR A 669 -29.63 3.86 18.56
N LEU A 670 -30.09 2.67 18.15
CA LEU A 670 -30.26 2.32 16.74
C LEU A 670 -31.25 3.26 16.04
N GLU A 671 -32.36 3.61 16.70
CA GLU A 671 -33.34 4.54 16.17
C GLU A 671 -32.79 5.96 16.01
N HIS A 672 -32.20 6.49 17.09
CA HIS A 672 -31.60 7.82 17.09
C HIS A 672 -30.52 7.97 16.02
N GLU A 673 -29.72 6.92 15.81
CA GLU A 673 -28.64 6.87 14.81
C GLU A 673 -29.09 6.43 13.41
N GLN A 674 -30.38 6.14 13.23
CA GLN A 674 -31.01 5.65 12.00
C GLN A 674 -30.30 4.41 11.42
N ILE A 675 -30.11 3.39 12.25
CA ILE A 675 -29.48 2.12 11.90
C ILE A 675 -30.52 1.01 11.95
N SER A 676 -30.67 0.27 10.85
CA SER A 676 -31.38 -1.02 10.87
C SER A 676 -30.35 -2.16 10.92
N HIS A 677 -30.64 -3.19 11.70
CA HIS A 677 -29.85 -4.43 11.75
C HIS A 677 -30.07 -5.28 10.49
N GLY A 678 -31.28 -5.29 9.95
CA GLY A 678 -31.66 -6.02 8.75
C GLY A 678 -31.84 -7.53 8.94
N ASP A 679 -31.63 -8.06 10.14
CA ASP A 679 -31.94 -9.44 10.58
C ASP A 679 -32.06 -9.50 12.12
N LEU A 680 -32.67 -8.49 12.75
CA LEU A 680 -32.76 -8.47 14.21
C LEU A 680 -33.80 -9.48 14.72
N LYS A 681 -33.32 -10.60 15.25
CA LYS A 681 -34.12 -11.66 15.87
C LYS A 681 -33.45 -12.06 17.19
N ALA A 682 -34.20 -12.68 18.10
CA ALA A 682 -33.68 -13.04 19.42
C ALA A 682 -32.42 -13.93 19.36
N SER A 683 -32.30 -14.81 18.36
CA SER A 683 -31.08 -15.64 18.14
C SER A 683 -29.85 -14.85 17.66
N ASN A 684 -30.01 -13.59 17.23
CA ASN A 684 -28.90 -12.70 16.87
C ASN A 684 -28.57 -11.71 18.02
N VAL A 685 -29.12 -11.94 19.21
CA VAL A 685 -28.80 -11.22 20.44
C VAL A 685 -28.23 -12.23 21.43
N LEU A 686 -27.11 -11.92 22.05
CA LEU A 686 -26.46 -12.75 23.06
C LEU A 686 -26.65 -12.15 24.45
N VAL A 687 -26.76 -13.02 25.45
CA VAL A 687 -26.81 -12.66 26.88
C VAL A 687 -25.77 -13.47 27.65
N SER A 688 -24.84 -12.78 28.30
CA SER A 688 -23.83 -13.41 29.16
C SER A 688 -24.42 -13.83 30.51
N ALA A 689 -23.71 -14.69 31.24
CA ALA A 689 -24.09 -15.08 32.61
C ALA A 689 -24.20 -13.88 33.57
N GLN A 690 -23.52 -12.77 33.28
CA GLN A 690 -23.60 -11.52 34.06
C GLN A 690 -24.75 -10.60 33.59
N GLY A 691 -25.59 -11.03 32.66
CA GLY A 691 -26.72 -10.24 32.15
C GLY A 691 -26.33 -9.15 31.13
N ASN A 692 -25.10 -9.17 30.61
CA ASN A 692 -24.71 -8.23 29.53
C ASN A 692 -25.29 -8.69 28.19
N ILE A 693 -26.00 -7.79 27.51
CA ILE A 693 -26.61 -8.00 26.20
C ILE A 693 -25.64 -7.60 25.09
N SER A 694 -25.59 -8.33 23.98
CA SER A 694 -24.74 -7.99 22.82
C SER A 694 -25.34 -8.41 21.49
N LEU A 695 -25.19 -7.56 20.45
CA LEU A 695 -25.67 -7.88 19.09
C LEU A 695 -24.63 -8.71 18.33
N ILE A 696 -25.09 -9.64 17.50
CA ILE A 696 -24.27 -10.42 16.57
C ILE A 696 -24.91 -10.47 15.17
N ASP A 697 -24.17 -11.02 14.21
CA ASP A 697 -24.57 -11.12 12.79
C ASP A 697 -24.84 -9.78 12.08
N LEU A 698 -23.81 -8.95 12.04
CA LEU A 698 -23.90 -7.59 11.53
C LEU A 698 -23.74 -7.46 10.00
N ASP A 699 -23.87 -8.55 9.23
CA ASP A 699 -23.58 -8.54 7.78
C ASP A 699 -24.71 -7.96 6.92
N ALA A 700 -25.92 -7.86 7.47
CA ALA A 700 -27.11 -7.25 6.86
C ALA A 700 -27.35 -5.79 7.31
N MET A 701 -26.68 -5.37 8.39
CA MET A 701 -26.91 -4.07 9.04
C MET A 701 -26.60 -2.89 8.11
N ASN A 702 -27.47 -1.89 8.15
CA ASN A 702 -27.42 -0.70 7.31
C ASN A 702 -27.51 0.58 8.16
N GLY A 703 -26.41 1.33 8.20
CA GLY A 703 -26.35 2.66 8.81
C GLY A 703 -26.30 3.81 7.81
N SER A 704 -26.78 3.62 6.57
CA SER A 704 -26.69 4.61 5.48
C SER A 704 -27.99 4.69 4.67
N HIS A 705 -29.12 4.77 5.36
CA HIS A 705 -30.43 4.97 4.73
C HIS A 705 -30.50 6.29 3.96
N HIS A 706 -31.16 6.27 2.80
CA HIS A 706 -31.30 7.44 1.93
C HIS A 706 -32.30 8.47 2.45
N SER A 707 -33.25 8.03 3.28
CA SER A 707 -34.24 8.88 3.93
C SER A 707 -34.74 8.26 5.24
N SER A 708 -35.27 9.10 6.14
CA SER A 708 -35.91 8.63 7.39
C SER A 708 -37.05 7.63 7.13
N GLN A 709 -37.74 7.71 6.00
CA GLN A 709 -38.80 6.76 5.63
C GLN A 709 -38.24 5.37 5.32
N THR A 710 -37.13 5.30 4.55
CA THR A 710 -36.47 4.02 4.25
C THR A 710 -35.83 3.39 5.49
N PHE A 711 -35.35 4.21 6.43
CA PHE A 711 -34.92 3.76 7.73
C PHE A 711 -36.09 3.18 8.53
N LYS A 712 -37.15 3.98 8.71
CA LYS A 712 -38.33 3.59 9.51
C LYS A 712 -38.90 2.25 9.04
N LYS A 713 -39.11 2.06 7.73
CA LYS A 713 -39.58 0.77 7.20
C LYS A 713 -38.66 -0.40 7.59
N ALA A 714 -37.35 -0.26 7.43
CA ALA A 714 -36.40 -1.32 7.74
C ALA A 714 -36.32 -1.59 9.26
N PHE A 715 -36.42 -0.54 10.07
CA PHE A 715 -36.41 -0.65 11.52
C PHE A 715 -37.70 -1.26 12.06
N ASP A 716 -38.86 -0.92 11.49
CA ASP A 716 -40.14 -1.56 11.81
C ASP A 716 -40.11 -3.06 11.45
N GLU A 717 -39.46 -3.45 10.35
CA GLU A 717 -39.21 -4.85 10.00
C GLU A 717 -38.29 -5.56 11.02
N ASP A 718 -37.28 -4.88 11.56
CA ASP A 718 -36.42 -5.42 12.63
C ASP A 718 -37.16 -5.56 13.96
N LYS A 719 -37.95 -4.54 14.36
CA LYS A 719 -38.85 -4.61 15.54
C LYS A 719 -39.78 -5.81 15.42
N LYS A 720 -40.44 -5.98 14.26
CA LYS A 720 -41.33 -7.11 13.99
C LYS A 720 -40.59 -8.44 14.10
N ARG A 721 -39.44 -8.60 13.43
CA ARG A 721 -38.67 -9.85 13.47
C ARG A 721 -38.24 -10.22 14.88
N PHE A 722 -37.92 -9.23 15.72
CA PHE A 722 -37.60 -9.47 17.12
C PHE A 722 -38.83 -9.98 17.88
N MET A 723 -39.98 -9.30 17.73
CA MET A 723 -41.23 -9.68 18.38
C MET A 723 -41.76 -11.05 17.93
N ASP A 724 -41.58 -11.43 16.66
CA ASP A 724 -42.01 -12.71 16.09
C ASP A 724 -41.29 -13.93 16.75
N ASN A 725 -40.26 -13.76 17.60
CA ASN A 725 -39.59 -14.87 18.30
C ASN A 725 -40.29 -15.30 19.60
N TRP A 726 -41.25 -14.52 20.10
CA TRP A 726 -41.86 -14.75 21.42
C TRP A 726 -43.26 -15.36 21.25
N GLU A 727 -43.39 -16.68 21.42
CA GLU A 727 -44.66 -17.40 21.21
C GLU A 727 -45.68 -17.22 22.35
N LYS A 728 -45.21 -16.90 23.57
CA LYS A 728 -46.05 -16.71 24.75
C LYS A 728 -46.44 -15.23 24.89
N PRO A 729 -47.74 -14.89 25.02
CA PRO A 729 -48.19 -13.51 25.21
C PRO A 729 -47.48 -12.79 26.37
N ASP A 730 -47.34 -13.47 27.51
CA ASP A 730 -46.68 -12.92 28.71
C ASP A 730 -45.21 -12.56 28.46
N GLN A 731 -44.50 -13.32 27.60
CA GLN A 731 -43.11 -13.01 27.24
C GLN A 731 -43.00 -11.79 26.31
N ALA A 732 -43.98 -11.62 25.40
CA ALA A 732 -44.02 -10.48 24.51
C ALA A 732 -44.31 -9.16 25.26
N GLU A 733 -45.06 -9.20 26.37
CA GLU A 733 -45.37 -8.01 27.19
C GLU A 733 -44.12 -7.31 27.74
N HIS A 734 -43.08 -8.08 28.11
CA HIS A 734 -41.79 -7.55 28.57
C HIS A 734 -41.11 -6.63 27.55
N PHE A 735 -41.45 -6.77 26.26
CA PHE A 735 -40.85 -6.03 25.15
C PHE A 735 -41.76 -4.97 24.55
N SER A 736 -42.87 -4.63 25.21
CA SER A 736 -43.83 -3.62 24.76
C SER A 736 -43.21 -2.23 24.49
N PHE A 737 -42.08 -1.91 25.12
CA PHE A 737 -41.30 -0.69 24.85
C PHE A 737 -40.73 -0.63 23.41
N ILE A 738 -40.64 -1.77 22.70
CA ILE A 738 -40.16 -1.83 21.31
C ILE A 738 -41.23 -1.30 20.35
N GLU A 739 -42.52 -1.45 20.67
CA GLU A 739 -43.63 -0.98 19.84
C GLU A 739 -43.92 0.52 20.00
N GLN A 740 -43.51 1.10 21.13
CA GLN A 740 -43.54 2.54 21.41
C GLN A 740 -42.48 3.29 20.57
#